data_AF-A0A395MKD1-F1
#
_entry.id   AF-A0A395MKD1-F1
#
_cell.length_a   1.000
_cell.length_b   1.000
_cell.length_c   1.000
_cell.angle_alpha   90.00
_cell.angle_beta   90.00
_cell.angle_gamma   90.00
#
_symmetry.space_group_name_H-M   'P 1'
#
loop_
_entity.id
_entity.type
_entity.pdbx_description
1 polymer ?
#
loop_
_entity_poly.entity_id
_entity_poly.type
_entity_poly.pdbx_seq_one_letter_code
_entity_poly.pdbx_strand_id
1 'polypeptide(L)'
;MPFLEVKSKKLFYARVEGKVQPKGPNPVLVFIHGLGSSHTFYIPVMHQLAESGYTSVALDVYGSAQSQLVSGVEAPTFETIVDDILGLLQGLDIPSDNIVAVGHSMGGIVVPMLASKYRIQGAVLLGPVLPRPALADIFNARIETVKKHGMEPMAETIPFAATGSKATLFQKAFIRTLLLSQKPEGYNALCGAIAKAEVPSYSTISSPVLVLAGEEDKTSPVADAQKIFDEPYPTVGGPRLHSILTRPDQTTFPMPTRRVRDSERRRCAEACESCKRRKQRCDGRRPCARCIKRGLGHDCREASGSVPGAQRILASSLPSPDPERLGSITEQPTPAGSITVGSRSGLTSVEDTFVDDGASQLLSDTQPERLPRMSRLVQDTRGEYMFIGDSATLSFLQNIRRIVRRSIGDCALVDDPLRHGIVESSPETRRGWILSSAQNPPPQQSEQDVNYLLKWYMQSTNCVLLLFDQKELDQGIRKWIEDGQESADPASSVYHLVFAIGAQTGPEDKDDLAETFFNYARYLTVDTLVEEPGIITIQALVLIAMYLLGASRRNAAFMYLGMGVRAAYAIGLHRHDISSLFSQTEGRAREQLWKGIRILDLFMSASLGRPPSTSELRDTTNSQNYSACNDLSMIFESILTDVYAKRMISPEILDRISKHMRRWTLQCSEGLAMDGIESEDLIRDTDGNQQPNIGIMHLKLTGHWTVMLLSLPFLHKAVSQHVEETEQSSNRTTKRASSSNQVLVHSCLESAVRTVDLLQTLFKTGTIPKRLPIVGNSAFVSGLVLGAAIFGDFDNSFPLEKSLHAARGVLERLARYDAVSKRHLMILDHLQGACDIYMDNRARLRMERQGHLVNGLFGSIHTIGKSPLRNSQLGEVNFRISSTEGLQTQPQTPRPGQAMNQEMTDEQQGFTMEGGQVDFDVEGATDAFLGISPNMLWFDSFDTTMSLFPIVDTQIMGEDMI
;
A
#
# COMPACT_ATOMS: atom_id res chain seq x y z
N MET A 1 -16.80 28.03 -23.06
CA MET A 1 -16.97 27.01 -21.99
C MET A 1 -18.42 26.54 -22.02
N PRO A 2 -18.74 25.29 -21.66
CA PRO A 2 -20.10 24.75 -21.81
C PRO A 2 -21.00 25.19 -20.63
N PHE A 3 -21.34 26.48 -20.64
CA PHE A 3 -22.39 27.06 -19.81
C PHE A 3 -23.52 27.54 -20.73
N LEU A 4 -24.75 27.44 -20.26
CA LEU A 4 -25.92 28.08 -20.86
C LEU A 4 -26.57 29.00 -19.83
N GLU A 5 -27.10 30.14 -20.27
CA GLU A 5 -27.91 31.02 -19.43
C GLU A 5 -29.39 30.64 -19.56
N VAL A 6 -30.02 30.27 -18.44
CA VAL A 6 -31.40 29.78 -18.37
C VAL A 6 -32.09 30.50 -17.22
N LYS A 7 -33.13 31.30 -17.51
CA LYS A 7 -33.90 32.07 -16.50
C LYS A 7 -33.00 32.82 -15.49
N SER A 8 -31.99 33.54 -15.99
CA SER A 8 -30.96 34.26 -15.19
C SER A 8 -30.04 33.39 -14.33
N LYS A 9 -30.10 32.06 -14.43
CA LYS A 9 -29.13 31.11 -13.88
C LYS A 9 -28.08 30.77 -14.93
N LYS A 10 -26.86 30.45 -14.48
CA LYS A 10 -25.76 29.99 -15.35
C LYS A 10 -25.52 28.50 -15.11
N LEU A 11 -26.00 27.66 -16.02
CA LEU A 11 -25.96 26.20 -15.88
C LEU A 11 -24.78 25.62 -16.65
N PHE A 12 -23.93 24.85 -15.98
CA PHE A 12 -22.86 24.07 -16.62
C PHE A 12 -23.39 22.72 -17.12
N TYR A 13 -22.91 22.27 -18.27
CA TYR A 13 -23.24 20.96 -18.83
C TYR A 13 -22.04 20.29 -19.50
N ALA A 14 -22.08 18.97 -19.60
CA ALA A 14 -21.23 18.16 -20.46
C ALA A 14 -22.10 17.47 -21.52
N ARG A 15 -21.64 17.47 -22.77
CA ARG A 15 -22.31 16.81 -23.90
C ARG A 15 -21.32 15.90 -24.63
N VAL A 16 -21.70 14.65 -24.84
CA VAL A 16 -20.88 13.60 -25.49
C VAL A 16 -21.67 13.01 -26.64
N GLU A 17 -21.17 13.18 -27.87
CA GLU A 17 -21.87 12.79 -29.10
C GLU A 17 -21.70 11.31 -29.45
N GLY A 18 -22.75 10.70 -30.00
CA GLY A 18 -22.72 9.33 -30.51
C GLY A 18 -21.69 9.13 -31.63
N LYS A 19 -20.74 8.20 -31.43
CA LYS A 19 -19.64 7.92 -32.38
C LYS A 19 -20.09 7.14 -33.64
N VAL A 20 -21.33 6.66 -33.67
CA VAL A 20 -21.89 5.79 -34.71
C VAL A 20 -23.38 6.12 -34.90
N GLN A 21 -23.89 6.13 -36.13
CA GLN A 21 -25.34 6.23 -36.35
C GLN A 21 -26.07 4.99 -35.77
N PRO A 22 -27.04 5.17 -34.86
CA PRO A 22 -27.82 4.06 -34.29
C PRO A 22 -28.80 3.47 -35.32
N LYS A 23 -29.38 2.31 -35.00
CA LYS A 23 -30.28 1.55 -35.89
C LYS A 23 -31.72 1.56 -35.37
N GLY A 24 -32.27 2.76 -35.16
CA GLY A 24 -33.60 2.98 -34.59
C GLY A 24 -33.78 4.45 -34.19
N PRO A 25 -34.79 4.76 -33.35
CA PRO A 25 -34.90 6.05 -32.67
C PRO A 25 -33.61 6.38 -31.92
N ASN A 26 -33.23 7.66 -31.90
CA ASN A 26 -32.05 8.14 -31.19
C ASN A 26 -32.45 9.22 -30.17
N PRO A 27 -33.04 8.83 -29.02
CA PRO A 27 -33.24 9.76 -27.93
C PRO A 27 -31.89 10.26 -27.40
N VAL A 28 -31.81 11.54 -27.05
CA VAL A 28 -30.68 12.05 -26.27
C VAL A 28 -30.84 11.59 -24.83
N LEU A 29 -29.76 11.04 -24.27
CA LEU A 29 -29.75 10.55 -22.88
C LEU A 29 -29.39 11.69 -21.94
N VAL A 30 -30.34 12.11 -21.10
CA VAL A 30 -30.20 13.29 -20.23
C VAL A 30 -29.98 12.83 -18.79
N PHE A 31 -28.83 13.16 -18.21
CA PHE A 31 -28.38 12.67 -16.91
C PHE A 31 -28.47 13.73 -15.80
N ILE A 32 -29.21 13.41 -14.73
CA ILE A 32 -29.45 14.28 -13.57
C ILE A 32 -28.82 13.62 -12.33
N HIS A 33 -27.79 14.26 -11.77
CA HIS A 33 -27.02 13.70 -10.65
C HIS A 33 -27.74 13.82 -9.29
N GLY A 34 -27.22 13.09 -8.30
CA GLY A 34 -27.70 13.15 -6.91
C GLY A 34 -27.16 14.37 -6.15
N LEU A 35 -27.67 14.60 -4.93
CA LEU A 35 -27.16 15.62 -4.02
C LEU A 35 -25.65 15.44 -3.78
N GLY A 36 -24.87 16.52 -3.80
CA GLY A 36 -23.43 16.48 -3.52
C GLY A 36 -22.57 15.86 -4.63
N SER A 37 -23.02 16.00 -5.89
CA SER A 37 -22.39 15.38 -7.06
C SER A 37 -22.25 16.39 -8.20
N SER A 38 -21.90 15.92 -9.40
CA SER A 38 -21.76 16.75 -10.61
C SER A 38 -22.00 15.89 -11.87
N HIS A 39 -22.07 16.55 -13.03
CA HIS A 39 -22.01 15.93 -14.36
C HIS A 39 -20.89 14.89 -14.50
N THR A 40 -19.76 15.09 -13.79
CA THR A 40 -18.56 14.24 -13.85
C THR A 40 -18.85 12.79 -13.44
N PHE A 41 -19.85 12.57 -12.58
CA PHE A 41 -20.32 11.25 -12.16
C PHE A 41 -20.72 10.35 -13.34
N TYR A 42 -21.24 10.94 -14.42
CA TYR A 42 -21.74 10.19 -15.57
C TYR A 42 -20.76 10.09 -16.75
N ILE A 43 -19.68 10.87 -16.77
CA ILE A 43 -18.73 10.93 -17.91
C ILE A 43 -18.24 9.53 -18.37
N PRO A 44 -17.88 8.57 -17.49
CA PRO A 44 -17.51 7.22 -17.92
C PRO A 44 -18.64 6.48 -18.65
N VAL A 45 -19.88 6.62 -18.17
CA VAL A 45 -21.08 5.98 -18.71
C VAL A 45 -21.46 6.62 -20.06
N MET A 46 -21.41 7.95 -20.14
CA MET A 46 -21.68 8.71 -21.37
C MET A 46 -20.72 8.32 -22.50
N HIS A 47 -19.43 8.11 -22.23
CA HIS A 47 -18.47 7.67 -23.24
C HIS A 47 -18.74 6.24 -23.76
N GLN A 48 -19.19 5.32 -22.90
CA GLN A 48 -19.57 3.96 -23.30
C GLN A 48 -20.87 3.93 -24.12
N LEU A 49 -21.84 4.79 -23.79
CA LEU A 49 -23.08 4.95 -24.54
C LEU A 49 -22.85 5.62 -25.91
N ALA A 50 -21.91 6.57 -25.98
CA ALA A 50 -21.47 7.18 -27.22
C ALA A 50 -20.84 6.17 -28.19
N GLU A 51 -20.13 5.14 -27.70
CA GLU A 51 -19.63 4.04 -28.54
C GLU A 51 -20.74 3.12 -29.06
N SER A 52 -21.87 3.07 -28.36
CA SER A 52 -23.11 2.41 -28.81
C SER A 52 -23.93 3.27 -29.78
N GLY A 53 -23.57 4.56 -29.96
CA GLY A 53 -24.20 5.49 -30.90
C GLY A 53 -25.17 6.51 -30.29
N TYR A 54 -25.35 6.52 -28.97
CA TYR A 54 -26.24 7.47 -28.29
C TYR A 54 -25.53 8.77 -27.91
N THR A 55 -26.14 9.91 -28.24
CA THR A 55 -25.69 11.21 -27.71
C THR A 55 -26.20 11.40 -26.28
N SER A 56 -25.35 11.90 -25.39
CA SER A 56 -25.65 12.09 -23.97
C SER A 56 -25.36 13.52 -23.52
N VAL A 57 -26.19 14.04 -22.62
CA VAL A 57 -26.01 15.33 -21.92
C VAL A 57 -26.12 15.10 -20.42
N ALA A 58 -25.22 15.69 -19.64
CA ALA A 58 -25.28 15.72 -18.17
C ALA A 58 -25.13 17.17 -17.71
N LEU A 59 -25.99 17.63 -16.81
CA LEU A 59 -25.91 18.99 -16.25
C LEU A 59 -25.41 18.96 -14.80
N ASP A 60 -24.73 20.02 -14.39
CA ASP A 60 -24.64 20.36 -12.96
C ASP A 60 -25.97 21.02 -12.57
N VAL A 61 -26.68 20.43 -11.61
CA VAL A 61 -27.94 20.98 -11.07
C VAL A 61 -27.66 22.33 -10.41
N TYR A 62 -28.56 23.31 -10.56
CA TYR A 62 -28.39 24.63 -9.95
C TYR A 62 -28.16 24.52 -8.42
N GLY A 63 -27.11 25.16 -7.91
CA GLY A 63 -26.58 24.96 -6.57
C GLY A 63 -25.46 23.91 -6.43
N SER A 64 -25.10 23.17 -7.49
CA SER A 64 -24.04 22.15 -7.47
C SER A 64 -22.83 22.51 -8.34
N ALA A 65 -21.63 22.15 -7.86
CA ALA A 65 -20.35 22.23 -8.56
C ALA A 65 -20.11 23.52 -9.38
N GLN A 66 -20.27 23.48 -10.72
CA GLN A 66 -20.05 24.64 -11.60
C GLN A 66 -21.33 25.50 -11.80
N SER A 67 -22.53 24.96 -11.56
CA SER A 67 -23.81 25.68 -11.63
C SER A 67 -24.12 26.37 -10.30
N GLN A 68 -23.25 27.28 -9.87
CA GLN A 68 -23.33 27.92 -8.54
C GLN A 68 -24.54 28.86 -8.38
N LEU A 69 -25.00 29.03 -7.14
CA LEU A 69 -26.09 29.96 -6.82
C LEU A 69 -25.67 31.41 -7.14
N VAL A 70 -26.64 32.20 -7.61
CA VAL A 70 -26.48 33.62 -7.96
C VAL A 70 -27.30 34.47 -6.99
N SER A 71 -26.71 35.53 -6.44
CA SER A 71 -27.40 36.44 -5.52
C SER A 71 -28.59 37.12 -6.22
N GLY A 72 -29.74 37.18 -5.55
CA GLY A 72 -30.99 37.72 -6.11
C GLY A 72 -31.79 36.74 -6.99
N VAL A 73 -31.29 35.53 -7.24
CA VAL A 73 -32.05 34.44 -7.89
C VAL A 73 -32.59 33.50 -6.82
N GLU A 74 -33.78 32.93 -7.05
CA GLU A 74 -34.42 32.00 -6.12
C GLU A 74 -33.63 30.71 -5.89
N ALA A 75 -33.77 30.11 -4.71
CA ALA A 75 -33.16 28.83 -4.38
C ALA A 75 -33.85 27.68 -5.15
N PRO A 76 -33.11 26.64 -5.58
CA PRO A 76 -33.66 25.55 -6.37
C PRO A 76 -34.76 24.76 -5.64
N THR A 77 -35.95 24.68 -6.24
CA THR A 77 -36.96 23.63 -5.98
C THR A 77 -36.96 22.60 -7.11
N PHE A 78 -37.61 21.45 -6.93
CA PHE A 78 -37.72 20.44 -7.99
C PHE A 78 -38.44 20.94 -9.25
N GLU A 79 -39.43 21.82 -9.11
CA GLU A 79 -40.08 22.53 -10.22
C GLU A 79 -39.05 23.36 -11.00
N THR A 80 -38.26 24.17 -10.29
CA THR A 80 -37.25 25.02 -10.94
C THR A 80 -36.14 24.19 -11.59
N ILE A 81 -35.82 23.00 -11.06
CA ILE A 81 -34.83 22.08 -11.65
C ILE A 81 -35.39 21.42 -12.93
N VAL A 82 -36.69 21.10 -12.97
CA VAL A 82 -37.38 20.63 -14.19
C VAL A 82 -37.37 21.74 -15.26
N ASP A 83 -37.67 22.98 -14.87
CA ASP A 83 -37.59 24.15 -15.76
C ASP A 83 -36.17 24.42 -16.27
N ASP A 84 -35.16 24.25 -15.41
CA ASP A 84 -33.74 24.42 -15.76
C ASP A 84 -33.29 23.37 -16.78
N ILE A 85 -33.74 22.12 -16.64
CA ILE A 85 -33.51 21.05 -17.62
C ILE A 85 -34.18 21.40 -18.95
N LEU A 86 -35.42 21.90 -18.94
CA LEU A 86 -36.14 22.26 -20.17
C LEU A 86 -35.50 23.45 -20.90
N GLY A 87 -35.06 24.47 -20.16
CA GLY A 87 -34.30 25.58 -20.74
C GLY A 87 -32.94 25.15 -21.29
N LEU A 88 -32.27 24.20 -20.64
CA LEU A 88 -31.04 23.58 -21.15
C LEU A 88 -31.28 22.80 -22.45
N LEU A 89 -32.37 22.03 -22.53
CA LEU A 89 -32.73 21.28 -23.74
C LEU A 89 -33.10 22.23 -24.89
N GLN A 90 -33.85 23.30 -24.60
CA GLN A 90 -34.20 24.34 -25.57
C GLN A 90 -32.94 25.03 -26.13
N GLY A 91 -32.02 25.46 -25.28
CA GLY A 91 -30.76 26.11 -25.71
C GLY A 91 -29.70 25.16 -26.28
N LEU A 92 -30.01 23.87 -26.42
CA LEU A 92 -29.17 22.85 -27.08
C LEU A 92 -29.84 22.25 -28.34
N ASP A 93 -30.98 22.79 -28.76
CA ASP A 93 -31.84 22.33 -29.86
C ASP A 93 -32.30 20.86 -29.70
N ILE A 94 -32.63 20.45 -28.48
CA ILE A 94 -33.08 19.08 -28.15
C ILE A 94 -34.59 19.09 -27.82
N PRO A 95 -35.46 18.49 -28.66
CA PRO A 95 -36.88 18.31 -28.34
C PRO A 95 -37.08 17.39 -27.12
N SER A 96 -37.99 17.76 -26.22
CA SER A 96 -38.30 16.98 -25.02
C SER A 96 -38.94 15.63 -25.32
N ASP A 97 -39.66 15.50 -26.43
CA ASP A 97 -40.19 14.23 -26.92
C ASP A 97 -39.13 13.33 -27.59
N ASN A 98 -37.87 13.79 -27.65
CA ASN A 98 -36.70 13.01 -28.09
C ASN A 98 -35.61 12.87 -27.00
N ILE A 99 -36.01 12.79 -25.73
CA ILE A 99 -35.08 12.42 -24.63
C ILE A 99 -35.50 11.15 -23.88
N VAL A 100 -34.50 10.48 -23.30
CA VAL A 100 -34.67 9.55 -22.17
C VAL A 100 -33.93 10.16 -20.98
N ALA A 101 -34.64 10.37 -19.88
CA ALA A 101 -34.11 11.04 -18.70
C ALA A 101 -33.64 10.01 -17.65
N VAL A 102 -32.44 10.22 -17.10
CA VAL A 102 -31.75 9.30 -16.18
C VAL A 102 -31.40 10.03 -14.90
N GLY A 103 -32.04 9.68 -13.78
CA GLY A 103 -31.90 10.38 -12.51
C GLY A 103 -31.33 9.51 -11.40
N HIS A 104 -30.29 9.97 -10.70
CA HIS A 104 -29.71 9.27 -9.54
C HIS A 104 -30.09 9.93 -8.21
N SER A 105 -30.55 9.14 -7.23
CA SER A 105 -30.93 9.61 -5.89
C SER A 105 -31.93 10.79 -5.95
N MET A 106 -31.51 12.01 -5.63
CA MET A 106 -32.27 13.26 -5.82
C MET A 106 -32.80 13.43 -7.26
N GLY A 107 -32.01 13.07 -8.27
CA GLY A 107 -32.45 13.05 -9.67
C GLY A 107 -33.61 12.06 -9.92
N GLY A 108 -33.76 11.05 -9.08
CA GLY A 108 -34.89 10.12 -9.07
C GLY A 108 -36.22 10.74 -8.58
N ILE A 109 -36.22 11.97 -8.05
CA ILE A 109 -37.41 12.79 -7.80
C ILE A 109 -37.67 13.72 -9.00
N VAL A 110 -36.59 14.35 -9.52
CA VAL A 110 -36.64 15.26 -10.69
C VAL A 110 -37.21 14.57 -11.93
N VAL A 111 -36.72 13.37 -12.26
CA VAL A 111 -37.10 12.68 -13.51
C VAL A 111 -38.58 12.30 -13.56
N PRO A 112 -39.20 11.73 -12.50
CA PRO A 112 -40.65 11.54 -12.45
C PRO A 112 -41.45 12.85 -12.59
N MET A 113 -40.98 13.95 -12.01
CA MET A 113 -41.64 15.26 -12.11
C MET A 113 -41.52 15.91 -13.50
N LEU A 114 -40.44 15.63 -14.22
CA LEU A 114 -40.29 15.96 -15.64
C LEU A 114 -41.26 15.10 -16.48
N ALA A 115 -41.31 13.79 -16.24
CA ALA A 115 -42.08 12.83 -17.02
C ALA A 115 -43.61 12.87 -16.78
N SER A 116 -44.06 13.44 -15.66
CA SER A 116 -45.48 13.70 -15.39
C SER A 116 -46.00 14.97 -16.07
N LYS A 117 -45.13 15.99 -16.22
CA LYS A 117 -45.48 17.29 -16.83
C LYS A 117 -45.20 17.34 -18.33
N TYR A 118 -44.23 16.57 -18.84
CA TYR A 118 -43.75 16.63 -20.22
C TYR A 118 -43.59 15.24 -20.83
N ARG A 119 -43.95 15.13 -22.12
CA ARG A 119 -43.79 13.89 -22.89
C ARG A 119 -42.31 13.64 -23.18
N ILE A 120 -41.78 12.55 -22.64
CA ILE A 120 -40.43 12.02 -22.91
C ILE A 120 -40.50 10.59 -23.44
N GLN A 121 -39.41 10.04 -24.00
CA GLN A 121 -39.40 8.66 -24.53
C GLN A 121 -39.21 7.59 -23.43
N GLY A 122 -38.69 7.97 -22.26
CA GLY A 122 -38.55 7.06 -21.13
C GLY A 122 -37.85 7.70 -19.93
N ALA A 123 -38.03 7.09 -18.76
CA ALA A 123 -37.41 7.48 -17.49
C ALA A 123 -36.58 6.31 -16.92
N VAL A 124 -35.38 6.60 -16.42
CA VAL A 124 -34.51 5.64 -15.74
C VAL A 124 -34.15 6.19 -14.36
N LEU A 125 -34.52 5.45 -13.32
CA LEU A 125 -34.39 5.86 -11.91
C LEU A 125 -33.32 5.01 -11.23
N LEU A 126 -32.21 5.62 -10.82
CA LEU A 126 -31.06 4.96 -10.19
C LEU A 126 -31.06 5.25 -8.68
N GLY A 127 -31.38 4.26 -7.86
CA GLY A 127 -31.55 4.41 -6.41
C GLY A 127 -32.49 5.59 -6.06
N PRO A 128 -33.72 5.66 -6.57
CA PRO A 128 -34.59 6.81 -6.38
C PRO A 128 -34.99 7.00 -4.92
N VAL A 129 -34.87 8.25 -4.43
CA VAL A 129 -35.35 8.64 -3.10
C VAL A 129 -36.87 8.79 -3.15
N LEU A 130 -37.59 8.17 -2.21
CA LEU A 130 -39.05 8.29 -2.05
C LEU A 130 -39.38 9.34 -0.96
N PRO A 131 -39.95 10.51 -1.30
CA PRO A 131 -40.19 11.59 -0.35
C PRO A 131 -41.09 11.19 0.83
N ARG A 132 -40.68 11.56 2.05
CA ARG A 132 -41.41 11.32 3.32
C ARG A 132 -41.03 12.35 4.39
N PRO A 133 -41.92 12.66 5.36
CA PRO A 133 -41.62 13.60 6.45
C PRO A 133 -40.32 13.27 7.21
N ALA A 134 -40.06 12.01 7.53
CA ALA A 134 -38.85 11.58 8.25
C ALA A 134 -37.52 11.82 7.50
N LEU A 135 -37.56 12.14 6.19
CA LEU A 135 -36.37 12.60 5.47
C LEU A 135 -36.09 14.08 5.72
N ALA A 136 -37.11 14.90 5.98
CA ALA A 136 -36.96 16.33 6.22
C ALA A 136 -36.06 16.60 7.43
N ASP A 137 -36.27 15.90 8.53
CA ASP A 137 -35.45 16.02 9.75
C ASP A 137 -33.97 15.66 9.48
N ILE A 138 -33.72 14.62 8.68
CA ILE A 138 -32.38 14.18 8.30
C ILE A 138 -31.67 15.26 7.44
N PHE A 139 -32.37 15.86 6.49
CA PHE A 139 -31.78 16.92 5.64
C PHE A 139 -31.67 18.26 6.38
N ASN A 140 -32.58 18.59 7.31
CA ASN A 140 -32.47 19.75 8.20
C ASN A 140 -31.25 19.61 9.13
N ALA A 141 -31.02 18.44 9.74
CA ALA A 141 -29.83 18.18 10.55
C ALA A 141 -28.52 18.29 9.74
N ARG A 142 -28.53 17.87 8.46
CA ARG A 142 -27.41 18.08 7.54
C ARG A 142 -27.18 19.56 7.24
N ILE A 143 -28.23 20.36 7.07
CA ILE A 143 -28.10 21.81 6.83
C ILE A 143 -27.39 22.50 8.00
N GLU A 144 -27.80 22.25 9.24
CA GLU A 144 -27.13 22.86 10.41
C GLU A 144 -25.69 22.35 10.58
N THR A 145 -25.43 21.07 10.27
CA THR A 145 -24.07 20.51 10.24
C THR A 145 -23.18 21.25 9.22
N VAL A 146 -23.67 21.42 7.99
CA VAL A 146 -22.91 22.03 6.89
C VAL A 146 -22.78 23.55 7.04
N LYS A 147 -23.76 24.24 7.62
CA LYS A 147 -23.63 25.65 8.05
C LYS A 147 -22.49 25.84 9.07
N LYS A 148 -22.40 24.94 10.05
CA LYS A 148 -21.46 25.08 11.19
C LYS A 148 -20.04 24.57 10.87
N HIS A 149 -19.92 23.56 10.01
CA HIS A 149 -18.67 22.82 9.78
C HIS A 149 -18.29 22.64 8.30
N GLY A 150 -19.02 23.26 7.36
CA GLY A 150 -18.76 23.17 5.93
C GLY A 150 -19.03 21.77 5.35
N MET A 151 -18.43 21.47 4.20
CA MET A 151 -18.65 20.20 3.48
C MET A 151 -17.89 19.00 4.06
N GLU A 152 -16.89 19.22 4.94
CA GLU A 152 -16.00 18.16 5.42
C GLU A 152 -16.73 17.00 6.13
N PRO A 153 -17.68 17.21 7.07
CA PRO A 153 -18.41 16.11 7.72
C PRO A 153 -19.23 15.26 6.73
N MET A 154 -19.73 15.87 5.66
CA MET A 154 -20.41 15.12 4.58
C MET A 154 -19.41 14.30 3.76
N ALA A 155 -18.26 14.90 3.45
CA ALA A 155 -17.16 14.29 2.70
C ALA A 155 -16.40 13.21 3.49
N GLU A 156 -16.47 13.20 4.81
CA GLU A 156 -15.99 12.12 5.68
C GLU A 156 -17.00 10.97 5.76
N THR A 157 -18.29 11.26 5.98
CA THR A 157 -19.29 10.22 6.29
C THR A 157 -19.91 9.56 5.06
N ILE A 158 -20.37 10.34 4.07
CA ILE A 158 -21.16 9.83 2.94
C ILE A 158 -20.41 8.78 2.10
N PRO A 159 -19.10 8.92 1.77
CA PRO A 159 -18.38 7.92 1.00
C PRO A 159 -18.29 6.53 1.65
N PHE A 160 -18.51 6.41 2.96
CA PHE A 160 -18.49 5.13 3.67
C PHE A 160 -19.89 4.65 4.08
N ALA A 161 -20.84 5.58 4.28
CA ALA A 161 -22.21 5.27 4.65
C ALA A 161 -23.13 4.94 3.46
N ALA A 162 -22.98 5.65 2.32
CA ALA A 162 -23.91 5.60 1.19
C ALA A 162 -23.49 4.68 0.03
N THR A 163 -22.29 4.10 0.08
CA THR A 163 -21.82 3.12 -0.92
C THR A 163 -21.92 1.70 -0.40
N GLY A 164 -22.26 0.73 -1.26
CA GLY A 164 -22.16 -0.70 -0.94
C GLY A 164 -20.73 -1.13 -0.55
N SER A 165 -20.62 -2.24 0.18
CA SER A 165 -19.38 -2.85 0.67
C SER A 165 -18.33 -3.04 -0.44
N LYS A 166 -18.80 -3.42 -1.63
CA LYS A 166 -18.00 -3.70 -2.84
C LYS A 166 -17.37 -2.44 -3.47
N ALA A 167 -17.69 -1.23 -3.00
CA ALA A 167 -17.13 0.03 -3.52
C ALA A 167 -15.68 0.25 -3.06
N THR A 168 -14.78 0.46 -4.01
CA THR A 168 -13.33 0.57 -3.78
C THR A 168 -12.95 1.89 -3.09
N LEU A 169 -11.79 1.94 -2.44
CA LEU A 169 -11.28 3.19 -1.84
C LEU A 169 -11.11 4.30 -2.89
N PHE A 170 -10.83 3.98 -4.15
CA PHE A 170 -10.80 4.96 -5.24
C PHE A 170 -12.19 5.54 -5.54
N GLN A 171 -13.23 4.71 -5.61
CA GLN A 171 -14.62 5.18 -5.79
C GLN A 171 -15.08 6.04 -4.59
N LYS A 172 -14.66 5.68 -3.37
CA LYS A 172 -14.95 6.46 -2.16
C LYS A 172 -14.19 7.78 -2.14
N ALA A 173 -12.92 7.80 -2.55
CA ALA A 173 -12.14 9.03 -2.73
C ALA A 173 -12.74 9.94 -3.82
N PHE A 174 -13.23 9.38 -4.93
CA PHE A 174 -13.94 10.15 -5.96
C PHE A 174 -15.22 10.81 -5.42
N ILE A 175 -16.04 10.09 -4.64
CA ILE A 175 -17.24 10.64 -3.99
C ILE A 175 -16.86 11.71 -2.95
N ARG A 176 -15.78 11.50 -2.18
CA ARG A 176 -15.23 12.53 -1.26
C ARG A 176 -14.87 13.82 -2.02
N THR A 177 -14.17 13.72 -3.15
CA THR A 177 -13.83 14.86 -3.99
C THR A 177 -15.06 15.54 -4.60
N LEU A 178 -16.09 14.78 -4.99
CA LEU A 178 -17.38 15.33 -5.45
C LEU A 178 -18.14 16.10 -4.37
N LEU A 179 -17.98 15.73 -3.09
CA LEU A 179 -18.59 16.44 -1.96
C LEU A 179 -17.78 17.68 -1.57
N LEU A 180 -16.44 17.62 -1.59
CA LEU A 180 -15.56 18.75 -1.29
C LEU A 180 -15.54 19.83 -2.38
N SER A 181 -15.96 19.53 -3.61
CA SER A 181 -16.09 20.51 -4.69
C SER A 181 -17.40 21.33 -4.63
N GLN A 182 -18.28 21.05 -3.67
CA GLN A 182 -19.55 21.76 -3.51
C GLN A 182 -19.40 23.04 -2.69
N LYS A 183 -20.28 24.01 -2.95
CA LYS A 183 -20.46 25.19 -2.09
C LYS A 183 -21.48 24.87 -0.98
N PRO A 184 -21.17 25.14 0.31
CA PRO A 184 -22.09 24.87 1.42
C PRO A 184 -23.49 25.46 1.22
N GLU A 185 -23.58 26.66 0.64
CA GLU A 185 -24.82 27.39 0.40
C GLU A 185 -25.71 26.66 -0.61
N GLY A 186 -25.11 26.17 -1.70
CA GLY A 186 -25.78 25.41 -2.75
C GLY A 186 -26.18 24.00 -2.30
N TYR A 187 -25.31 23.32 -1.54
CA TYR A 187 -25.63 22.03 -0.92
C TYR A 187 -26.80 22.17 0.07
N ASN A 188 -26.78 23.21 0.91
CA ASN A 188 -27.86 23.49 1.87
C ASN A 188 -29.18 23.83 1.19
N ALA A 189 -29.16 24.59 0.09
CA ALA A 189 -30.36 24.87 -0.68
C ALA A 189 -30.99 23.58 -1.26
N LEU A 190 -30.18 22.66 -1.79
CA LEU A 190 -30.66 21.39 -2.33
C LEU A 190 -31.09 20.40 -1.22
N CYS A 191 -30.45 20.40 -0.05
CA CYS A 191 -30.99 19.73 1.14
C CYS A 191 -32.37 20.30 1.52
N GLY A 192 -32.55 21.62 1.47
CA GLY A 192 -33.82 22.30 1.75
C GLY A 192 -34.91 22.01 0.72
N ALA A 193 -34.52 21.75 -0.53
CA ALA A 193 -35.43 21.24 -1.55
C ALA A 193 -35.91 19.81 -1.22
N ILE A 194 -34.98 18.89 -0.92
CA ILE A 194 -35.31 17.50 -0.56
C ILE A 194 -36.15 17.43 0.72
N ALA A 195 -35.88 18.29 1.71
CA ALA A 195 -36.68 18.38 2.94
C ALA A 195 -38.14 18.86 2.70
N LYS A 196 -38.42 19.47 1.54
CA LYS A 196 -39.74 19.92 1.10
C LYS A 196 -40.29 19.08 -0.07
N ALA A 197 -39.69 17.92 -0.36
CA ALA A 197 -40.10 17.08 -1.47
C ALA A 197 -41.50 16.50 -1.25
N GLU A 198 -42.40 16.72 -2.20
CA GLU A 198 -43.66 15.98 -2.32
C GLU A 198 -43.45 14.72 -3.17
N VAL A 199 -44.30 13.69 -2.98
CA VAL A 199 -44.23 12.45 -3.75
C VAL A 199 -44.68 12.72 -5.19
N PRO A 200 -43.87 12.43 -6.23
CA PRO A 200 -44.26 12.64 -7.61
C PRO A 200 -45.53 11.88 -8.00
N SER A 201 -46.35 12.46 -8.87
CA SER A 201 -47.58 11.82 -9.37
C SER A 201 -47.30 10.72 -10.41
N TYR A 202 -46.69 9.61 -9.97
CA TYR A 202 -46.27 8.49 -10.83
C TYR A 202 -47.38 7.96 -11.76
N SER A 203 -48.62 7.98 -11.29
CA SER A 203 -49.84 7.62 -12.03
C SER A 203 -50.19 8.51 -13.23
N THR A 204 -49.42 9.56 -13.50
CA THR A 204 -49.57 10.42 -14.69
C THR A 204 -48.47 10.21 -15.75
N ILE A 205 -47.43 9.43 -15.43
CA ILE A 205 -46.23 9.28 -16.28
C ILE A 205 -46.54 8.34 -17.45
N SER A 206 -46.73 8.90 -18.64
CA SER A 206 -47.08 8.17 -19.87
C SER A 206 -45.87 7.58 -20.62
N SER A 207 -44.65 7.72 -20.10
CA SER A 207 -43.42 7.17 -20.67
C SER A 207 -42.99 5.88 -19.95
N PRO A 208 -42.38 4.89 -20.63
CA PRO A 208 -41.79 3.72 -19.97
C PRO A 208 -40.80 4.09 -18.87
N VAL A 209 -40.92 3.43 -17.71
CA VAL A 209 -40.07 3.67 -16.52
C VAL A 209 -39.24 2.42 -16.20
N LEU A 210 -37.94 2.60 -16.00
CA LEU A 210 -37.01 1.60 -15.51
C LEU A 210 -36.49 2.02 -14.12
N VAL A 211 -36.67 1.16 -13.12
CA VAL A 211 -36.13 1.36 -11.77
C VAL A 211 -34.94 0.43 -11.55
N LEU A 212 -33.81 0.97 -11.11
CA LEU A 212 -32.60 0.21 -10.76
C LEU A 212 -32.19 0.56 -9.33
N ALA A 213 -32.15 -0.45 -8.45
CA ALA A 213 -31.79 -0.31 -7.03
C ALA A 213 -30.66 -1.27 -6.66
N GLY A 214 -29.83 -0.88 -5.68
CA GLY A 214 -28.77 -1.71 -5.15
C GLY A 214 -29.21 -2.51 -3.93
N GLU A 215 -28.84 -3.79 -3.85
CA GLU A 215 -29.10 -4.66 -2.68
C GLU A 215 -28.53 -4.10 -1.36
N GLU A 216 -27.48 -3.28 -1.43
CA GLU A 216 -26.79 -2.66 -0.30
C GLU A 216 -27.11 -1.16 -0.12
N ASP A 217 -28.07 -0.61 -0.85
CA ASP A 217 -28.40 0.83 -0.78
C ASP A 217 -29.14 1.17 0.52
N LYS A 218 -28.51 1.99 1.37
CA LYS A 218 -29.05 2.46 2.65
C LYS A 218 -29.72 3.83 2.56
N THR A 219 -29.56 4.53 1.44
CA THR A 219 -30.14 5.87 1.20
C THR A 219 -31.47 5.76 0.47
N SER A 220 -31.55 4.82 -0.47
CA SER A 220 -32.74 4.48 -1.25
C SER A 220 -32.98 2.96 -1.24
N PRO A 221 -33.45 2.38 -0.12
CA PRO A 221 -33.56 0.93 0.03
C PRO A 221 -34.45 0.29 -1.04
N VAL A 222 -34.15 -0.97 -1.39
CA VAL A 222 -34.90 -1.75 -2.39
C VAL A 222 -36.41 -1.75 -2.13
N ALA A 223 -36.84 -1.79 -0.86
CA ALA A 223 -38.25 -1.75 -0.47
C ALA A 223 -38.97 -0.43 -0.82
N ASP A 224 -38.25 0.67 -1.02
CA ASP A 224 -38.82 1.96 -1.42
C ASP A 224 -38.72 2.17 -2.94
N ALA A 225 -37.66 1.68 -3.58
CA ALA A 225 -37.61 1.57 -5.04
C ALA A 225 -38.70 0.62 -5.57
N GLN A 226 -39.02 -0.46 -4.85
CA GLN A 226 -40.11 -1.38 -5.17
C GLN A 226 -41.48 -0.70 -5.08
N LYS A 227 -41.74 0.13 -4.05
CA LYS A 227 -42.97 0.95 -3.99
C LYS A 227 -43.10 1.85 -5.21
N ILE A 228 -42.02 2.55 -5.59
CA ILE A 228 -41.98 3.40 -6.80
C ILE A 228 -42.25 2.58 -8.08
N PHE A 229 -41.86 1.30 -8.15
CA PHE A 229 -42.16 0.40 -9.26
C PHE A 229 -43.64 -0.09 -9.24
N ASP A 230 -44.22 -0.28 -8.06
CA ASP A 230 -45.57 -0.80 -7.88
C ASP A 230 -46.68 0.25 -8.07
N GLU A 231 -46.38 1.54 -7.96
CA GLU A 231 -47.29 2.67 -8.27
C GLU A 231 -48.08 2.49 -9.59
N PRO A 232 -49.32 2.98 -9.71
CA PRO A 232 -50.20 2.67 -10.84
C PRO A 232 -49.92 3.55 -12.08
N TYR A 233 -48.77 3.36 -12.71
CA TYR A 233 -48.42 3.96 -14.00
C TYR A 233 -49.48 3.67 -15.08
N PRO A 234 -49.81 4.65 -15.95
CA PRO A 234 -50.60 4.46 -17.16
C PRO A 234 -50.06 3.32 -18.02
N THR A 235 -50.92 2.37 -18.39
CA THR A 235 -50.54 1.12 -19.07
C THR A 235 -50.20 1.31 -20.55
N VAL A 236 -48.97 1.78 -20.83
CA VAL A 236 -48.35 1.65 -22.15
C VAL A 236 -48.12 0.16 -22.41
N GLY A 237 -48.96 -0.43 -23.27
CA GLY A 237 -49.22 -1.88 -23.33
C GLY A 237 -47.99 -2.80 -23.31
N GLY A 238 -47.73 -3.39 -22.15
CA GLY A 238 -46.72 -4.42 -21.91
C GLY A 238 -46.80 -4.98 -20.48
N PRO A 239 -46.31 -6.20 -20.21
CA PRO A 239 -46.28 -6.76 -18.86
C PRO A 239 -45.25 -6.04 -17.98
N ARG A 240 -45.58 -5.81 -16.69
CA ARG A 240 -44.60 -5.36 -15.70
C ARG A 240 -43.56 -6.46 -15.47
N LEU A 241 -42.34 -6.25 -15.95
CA LEU A 241 -41.23 -7.19 -15.83
C LEU A 241 -40.41 -6.87 -14.58
N HIS A 242 -40.63 -7.61 -13.49
CA HIS A 242 -39.73 -7.61 -12.35
C HIS A 242 -38.59 -8.61 -12.61
N SER A 243 -37.40 -8.12 -12.94
CA SER A 243 -36.22 -8.96 -13.16
C SER A 243 -35.14 -8.70 -12.11
N ILE A 244 -34.98 -9.63 -11.16
CA ILE A 244 -33.82 -9.66 -10.27
C ILE A 244 -32.59 -9.94 -11.13
N LEU A 245 -31.75 -8.93 -11.33
CA LEU A 245 -30.43 -9.09 -11.94
C LEU A 245 -29.46 -9.68 -10.90
N THR A 246 -29.68 -10.94 -10.52
CA THR A 246 -28.60 -11.76 -9.99
C THR A 246 -27.44 -11.69 -10.98
N ARG A 247 -26.21 -11.52 -10.48
CA ARG A 247 -25.04 -11.46 -11.36
C ARG A 247 -25.01 -12.72 -12.23
N PRO A 248 -25.03 -12.59 -13.56
CA PRO A 248 -24.56 -13.66 -14.41
C PRO A 248 -23.11 -13.96 -14.03
N ASP A 249 -22.73 -15.24 -14.06
CA ASP A 249 -21.31 -15.60 -14.01
C ASP A 249 -20.53 -14.82 -15.06
N GLN A 250 -19.24 -14.55 -14.80
CA GLN A 250 -18.40 -13.79 -15.73
C GLN A 250 -17.96 -14.60 -16.98
N THR A 251 -18.82 -15.52 -17.42
CA THR A 251 -18.75 -16.30 -18.66
C THR A 251 -19.52 -15.59 -19.79
N THR A 252 -18.90 -14.55 -20.35
CA THR A 252 -19.22 -13.96 -21.66
C THR A 252 -20.66 -13.47 -21.89
N PHE A 253 -20.87 -12.14 -21.88
CA PHE A 253 -21.98 -11.53 -22.63
C PHE A 253 -21.58 -11.34 -24.11
N PRO A 254 -22.18 -12.05 -25.07
CA PRO A 254 -21.94 -11.78 -26.49
C PRO A 254 -22.69 -10.52 -26.93
N MET A 255 -21.97 -9.51 -27.43
CA MET A 255 -22.62 -8.33 -28.02
C MET A 255 -23.52 -8.72 -29.21
N PRO A 256 -24.72 -8.11 -29.36
CA PRO A 256 -25.65 -8.39 -30.45
C PRO A 256 -25.13 -7.85 -31.78
N THR A 257 -24.19 -8.57 -32.39
CA THR A 257 -23.75 -8.29 -33.75
C THR A 257 -24.89 -8.55 -34.73
N ARG A 258 -25.23 -7.53 -35.54
CA ARG A 258 -26.19 -7.64 -36.65
C ARG A 258 -25.86 -8.89 -37.48
N ARG A 259 -26.83 -9.78 -37.69
CA ARG A 259 -26.73 -10.86 -38.68
C ARG A 259 -26.55 -10.26 -40.08
N VAL A 260 -25.29 -10.08 -40.47
CA VAL A 260 -24.83 -9.83 -41.84
C VAL A 260 -25.28 -11.02 -42.68
N ARG A 261 -26.00 -10.78 -43.78
CA ARG A 261 -26.49 -11.84 -44.66
C ARG A 261 -25.30 -12.53 -45.32
N ASP A 262 -25.38 -13.83 -45.59
CA ASP A 262 -24.20 -14.55 -46.12
C ASP A 262 -23.75 -14.04 -47.51
N SER A 263 -24.65 -13.42 -48.29
CA SER A 263 -24.31 -12.68 -49.51
C SER A 263 -23.39 -11.47 -49.29
N GLU A 264 -23.35 -10.91 -48.08
CA GLU A 264 -22.44 -9.82 -47.68
C GLU A 264 -21.09 -10.36 -47.13
N ARG A 265 -20.98 -11.66 -46.82
CA ARG A 265 -19.78 -12.30 -46.24
C ARG A 265 -18.67 -12.64 -47.26
N ARG A 266 -18.36 -11.75 -48.20
CA ARG A 266 -17.16 -11.92 -49.05
C ARG A 266 -15.88 -11.70 -48.22
N ARG A 267 -15.28 -12.79 -47.72
CA ARG A 267 -13.91 -12.80 -47.21
C ARG A 267 -12.95 -12.50 -48.37
N CYS A 268 -12.35 -11.32 -48.34
CA CYS A 268 -11.16 -11.00 -49.13
C CYS A 268 -10.02 -11.94 -48.73
N ALA A 269 -9.49 -12.71 -49.69
CA ALA A 269 -8.34 -13.60 -49.45
C ALA A 269 -7.06 -12.81 -49.17
N GLU A 270 -6.79 -11.78 -49.99
CA GLU A 270 -5.60 -10.92 -49.86
C GLU A 270 -5.92 -9.42 -49.77
N ALA A 271 -5.62 -8.85 -48.62
CA ALA A 271 -5.66 -7.42 -48.38
C ALA A 271 -4.58 -6.69 -49.19
N CYS A 272 -4.94 -5.54 -49.79
CA CYS A 272 -3.97 -4.64 -50.42
C CYS A 272 -2.87 -4.20 -49.43
N GLU A 273 -1.68 -3.86 -49.93
CA GLU A 273 -0.51 -3.58 -49.10
C GLU A 273 -0.77 -2.50 -48.04
N SER A 274 -1.44 -1.41 -48.41
CA SER A 274 -1.78 -0.30 -47.49
C SER A 274 -2.69 -0.74 -46.34
N CYS A 275 -3.55 -1.75 -46.54
CA CYS A 275 -4.33 -2.37 -45.48
C CYS A 275 -3.54 -3.45 -44.71
N LYS A 276 -2.72 -4.25 -45.40
CA LYS A 276 -1.87 -5.33 -44.84
C LYS A 276 -0.83 -4.73 -43.87
N ARG A 277 -0.06 -3.73 -44.31
CA ARG A 277 0.93 -2.97 -43.51
C ARG A 277 0.32 -2.27 -42.29
N ARG A 278 -0.95 -1.84 -42.38
CA ARG A 278 -1.68 -1.17 -41.29
C ARG A 278 -2.53 -2.13 -40.43
N LYS A 279 -2.43 -3.46 -40.64
CA LYS A 279 -3.21 -4.51 -39.95
C LYS A 279 -4.73 -4.25 -39.93
N GLN A 280 -5.30 -3.74 -41.04
CA GLN A 280 -6.72 -3.38 -41.16
C GLN A 280 -7.46 -4.25 -42.19
N ARG A 281 -8.74 -4.56 -41.92
CA ARG A 281 -9.61 -5.28 -42.88
C ARG A 281 -9.72 -4.53 -44.22
N CYS A 282 -9.49 -5.27 -45.30
CA CYS A 282 -9.73 -4.89 -46.68
C CYS A 282 -11.03 -5.56 -47.19
N ASP A 283 -11.74 -4.94 -48.12
CA ASP A 283 -12.96 -5.47 -48.77
C ASP A 283 -12.68 -6.23 -50.07
N GLY A 284 -11.40 -6.44 -50.41
CA GLY A 284 -10.95 -7.14 -51.62
C GLY A 284 -11.11 -6.37 -52.94
N ARG A 285 -11.74 -5.20 -52.95
CA ARG A 285 -11.88 -4.37 -54.16
C ARG A 285 -10.55 -3.70 -54.51
N ARG A 286 -10.43 -3.25 -55.77
CA ARG A 286 -9.29 -2.49 -56.31
C ARG A 286 -9.82 -1.28 -57.10
N PRO A 287 -9.52 -0.03 -56.68
CA PRO A 287 -9.06 0.32 -55.34
C PRO A 287 -10.08 -0.09 -54.26
N CYS A 288 -9.60 -0.41 -53.06
CA CYS A 288 -10.42 -0.94 -51.96
C CYS A 288 -11.22 0.21 -51.31
N ALA A 289 -12.46 -0.02 -50.87
CA ALA A 289 -13.32 1.08 -50.42
C ALA A 289 -12.73 1.85 -49.21
N ARG A 290 -11.88 1.18 -48.41
CA ARG A 290 -11.16 1.79 -47.28
C ARG A 290 -9.95 2.63 -47.70
N CYS A 291 -9.33 2.36 -48.85
CA CYS A 291 -8.29 3.22 -49.42
C CYS A 291 -8.93 4.43 -50.12
N ILE A 292 -10.01 4.23 -50.89
CA ILE A 292 -10.80 5.31 -51.51
C ILE A 292 -11.29 6.31 -50.45
N LYS A 293 -11.93 5.83 -49.37
CA LYS A 293 -12.45 6.67 -48.26
C LYS A 293 -11.35 7.42 -47.47
N ARG A 294 -10.07 7.22 -47.80
CA ARG A 294 -8.92 7.89 -47.18
C ARG A 294 -8.12 8.77 -48.17
N GLY A 295 -8.60 8.97 -49.40
CA GLY A 295 -7.86 9.67 -50.46
C GLY A 295 -6.73 8.85 -51.10
N LEU A 296 -6.27 7.79 -50.43
CA LEU A 296 -5.20 6.88 -50.86
C LEU A 296 -5.68 5.82 -51.86
N GLY A 297 -6.64 6.16 -52.74
CA GLY A 297 -7.17 5.22 -53.73
C GLY A 297 -6.10 4.72 -54.70
N HIS A 298 -5.21 5.60 -55.14
CA HIS A 298 -4.10 5.29 -56.05
C HIS A 298 -3.04 4.35 -55.44
N ASP A 299 -2.87 4.36 -54.10
CA ASP A 299 -1.93 3.49 -53.38
C ASP A 299 -2.46 2.07 -53.11
N CYS A 300 -3.64 1.71 -53.63
CA CYS A 300 -4.30 0.45 -53.33
C CYS A 300 -3.76 -0.74 -54.17
N ARG A 301 -2.46 -1.04 -54.02
CA ARG A 301 -1.75 -2.09 -54.76
C ARG A 301 -2.01 -3.51 -54.21
N GLU A 302 -1.79 -4.51 -55.07
CA GLU A 302 -1.86 -5.93 -54.72
C GLU A 302 -0.59 -6.42 -54.06
N ALA A 303 -0.71 -7.49 -53.27
CA ALA A 303 0.41 -8.10 -52.56
C ALA A 303 1.02 -9.23 -53.42
N SER A 304 1.67 -8.87 -54.52
CA SER A 304 2.31 -9.83 -55.43
C SER A 304 3.46 -10.59 -54.75
N GLY A 305 3.51 -11.91 -54.94
CA GLY A 305 4.64 -12.73 -54.52
C GLY A 305 5.92 -12.51 -55.35
N SER A 306 7.06 -12.77 -54.71
CA SER A 306 8.41 -13.05 -55.25
C SER A 306 8.45 -13.57 -56.71
N VAL A 307 9.38 -13.22 -57.60
CA VAL A 307 10.68 -12.46 -57.62
C VAL A 307 11.02 -12.13 -59.12
N PRO A 308 12.14 -11.50 -59.57
CA PRO A 308 13.37 -11.05 -58.87
C PRO A 308 13.90 -9.62 -59.23
N GLY A 309 15.01 -9.22 -58.59
CA GLY A 309 16.15 -8.54 -59.24
C GLY A 309 16.18 -7.00 -59.37
N ALA A 310 17.25 -6.38 -58.84
CA ALA A 310 17.69 -4.99 -59.05
C ALA A 310 16.74 -3.85 -58.55
N GLN A 311 17.21 -2.67 -58.12
CA GLN A 311 18.57 -2.15 -57.83
C GLN A 311 18.51 -1.02 -56.77
N ARG A 312 19.69 -0.65 -56.22
CA ARG A 312 20.10 0.50 -55.35
C ARG A 312 19.12 1.68 -55.16
N ILE A 313 19.09 2.34 -54.00
CA ILE A 313 20.12 3.27 -53.43
C ILE A 313 20.05 3.19 -51.88
N LEU A 314 21.13 2.82 -51.15
CA LEU A 314 22.01 3.69 -50.33
C LEU A 314 21.30 4.79 -49.48
N ALA A 315 21.71 5.19 -48.28
CA ALA A 315 22.66 4.73 -47.26
C ALA A 315 22.51 5.69 -46.05
N SER A 316 22.87 5.41 -44.79
CA SER A 316 23.17 4.20 -44.00
C SER A 316 23.20 4.68 -42.51
N SER A 317 23.85 4.13 -41.46
CA SER A 317 24.65 2.93 -41.16
C SER A 317 24.91 2.90 -39.64
N LEU A 318 24.71 1.76 -38.95
CA LEU A 318 25.51 1.22 -37.82
C LEU A 318 25.07 -0.27 -37.62
N PRO A 319 25.86 -1.15 -36.95
CA PRO A 319 25.98 -2.56 -37.36
C PRO A 319 25.22 -3.62 -36.52
N SER A 320 25.22 -4.86 -37.03
CA SER A 320 24.71 -6.08 -36.38
C SER A 320 25.74 -7.23 -36.50
N PRO A 321 25.77 -8.20 -35.55
CA PRO A 321 26.61 -9.41 -35.61
C PRO A 321 25.99 -10.59 -36.39
N ASP A 322 26.75 -11.68 -36.56
CA ASP A 322 26.56 -12.74 -37.57
C ASP A 322 25.34 -13.69 -37.41
N PRO A 323 24.76 -14.21 -38.52
CA PRO A 323 23.53 -15.00 -38.53
C PRO A 323 23.68 -16.53 -38.77
N GLU A 324 24.86 -17.16 -38.65
CA GLU A 324 25.06 -18.57 -39.08
C GLU A 324 24.46 -19.68 -38.19
N ARG A 325 23.82 -19.38 -37.05
CA ARG A 325 23.58 -20.39 -35.99
C ARG A 325 22.18 -21.00 -35.84
N LEU A 326 21.20 -20.68 -36.69
CA LEU A 326 19.84 -21.26 -36.61
C LEU A 326 19.46 -22.02 -37.90
N GLY A 327 20.02 -23.23 -38.05
CA GLY A 327 19.96 -24.02 -39.29
C GLY A 327 19.64 -25.51 -39.12
N SER A 328 18.95 -25.92 -38.05
CA SER A 328 18.49 -27.32 -37.88
C SER A 328 17.24 -27.44 -37.00
N ILE A 329 16.57 -28.60 -37.11
CA ILE A 329 15.36 -29.02 -36.38
C ILE A 329 14.08 -28.22 -36.72
N THR A 330 13.50 -28.58 -37.86
CA THR A 330 12.05 -28.45 -38.13
C THR A 330 11.28 -29.66 -37.58
N GLU A 331 9.94 -29.58 -37.58
CA GLU A 331 8.97 -30.68 -37.36
C GLU A 331 8.75 -31.14 -35.89
N GLN A 332 7.53 -31.27 -35.32
CA GLN A 332 6.14 -31.03 -35.81
C GLN A 332 5.30 -30.15 -34.82
N PRO A 333 3.98 -30.32 -34.56
CA PRO A 333 3.02 -29.25 -34.83
C PRO A 333 2.32 -28.63 -33.61
N THR A 334 2.07 -27.32 -33.65
CA THR A 334 1.24 -26.59 -32.66
C THR A 334 -0.09 -26.08 -33.24
N PRO A 335 -1.23 -26.25 -32.55
CA PRO A 335 -2.52 -25.70 -32.95
C PRO A 335 -2.63 -24.18 -32.64
N ALA A 336 -3.56 -23.50 -33.32
CA ALA A 336 -3.72 -22.05 -33.20
C ALA A 336 -4.45 -21.61 -31.91
N GLY A 337 -3.86 -20.68 -31.17
CA GLY A 337 -4.47 -19.98 -30.04
C GLY A 337 -4.32 -18.46 -30.15
N SER A 338 -5.39 -17.71 -29.91
CA SER A 338 -5.36 -16.23 -29.95
C SER A 338 -5.01 -15.66 -28.59
N ILE A 339 -4.12 -14.66 -28.55
CA ILE A 339 -3.79 -13.93 -27.33
C ILE A 339 -5.04 -13.15 -26.85
N THR A 340 -5.47 -13.43 -25.62
CA THR A 340 -6.48 -12.66 -24.88
C THR A 340 -5.99 -12.46 -23.44
N VAL A 341 -6.04 -11.23 -22.94
CA VAL A 341 -5.75 -10.93 -21.53
C VAL A 341 -6.91 -11.47 -20.68
N GLY A 342 -6.65 -12.56 -19.95
CA GLY A 342 -7.64 -13.26 -19.12
C GLY A 342 -7.51 -12.94 -17.62
N SER A 343 -8.57 -13.25 -16.87
CA SER A 343 -8.60 -13.14 -15.40
C SER A 343 -7.54 -14.03 -14.74
N ARG A 344 -7.03 -13.62 -13.56
CA ARG A 344 -6.21 -14.46 -12.66
C ARG A 344 -7.07 -15.57 -12.01
N SER A 345 -7.51 -16.54 -12.81
CA SER A 345 -8.35 -17.68 -12.40
C SER A 345 -8.08 -18.87 -13.33
N GLY A 346 -7.06 -19.68 -13.01
CA GLY A 346 -6.57 -20.70 -13.94
C GLY A 346 -5.42 -21.57 -13.41
N LEU A 347 -5.50 -22.03 -12.15
CA LEU A 347 -4.70 -23.15 -11.68
C LEU A 347 -5.47 -24.45 -11.97
N THR A 348 -5.09 -25.16 -13.02
CA THR A 348 -5.69 -26.46 -13.38
C THR A 348 -4.61 -27.52 -13.59
N SER A 349 -4.57 -28.49 -12.68
CA SER A 349 -3.98 -29.83 -12.84
C SER A 349 -2.62 -29.91 -13.55
N VAL A 350 -1.56 -29.69 -12.78
CA VAL A 350 -0.47 -30.68 -12.78
C VAL A 350 -0.88 -31.78 -11.79
N GLU A 351 -0.42 -33.02 -11.98
CA GLU A 351 -0.87 -34.16 -11.18
C GLU A 351 -0.30 -34.11 -9.75
N ASP A 352 -1.07 -33.57 -8.80
CA ASP A 352 -0.77 -33.54 -7.36
C ASP A 352 -0.80 -34.95 -6.73
N THR A 353 0.12 -35.79 -7.18
CA THR A 353 0.64 -36.90 -6.39
C THR A 353 1.71 -36.32 -5.46
N PHE A 354 1.73 -36.77 -4.20
CA PHE A 354 2.69 -36.42 -3.12
C PHE A 354 2.38 -35.17 -2.23
N VAL A 355 2.00 -35.51 -0.98
CA VAL A 355 2.07 -34.73 0.27
C VAL A 355 0.92 -33.77 0.65
N ASP A 356 -0.07 -34.40 1.29
CA ASP A 356 -0.88 -33.94 2.44
C ASP A 356 -1.93 -32.82 2.29
N ASP A 357 -3.19 -33.25 2.38
CA ASP A 357 -4.41 -32.43 2.40
C ASP A 357 -4.67 -31.80 3.79
N GLY A 358 -4.14 -32.38 4.87
CA GLY A 358 -4.39 -31.96 6.26
C GLY A 358 -3.94 -30.53 6.56
N ALA A 359 -2.85 -30.08 5.94
CA ALA A 359 -2.36 -28.70 6.09
C ALA A 359 -3.29 -27.63 5.48
N SER A 360 -4.15 -28.00 4.53
CA SER A 360 -5.16 -27.08 3.98
C SER A 360 -6.37 -26.97 4.91
N GLN A 361 -6.83 -28.11 5.47
CA GLN A 361 -7.95 -28.15 6.41
C GLN A 361 -7.65 -27.38 7.72
N LEU A 362 -6.42 -27.46 8.21
CA LEU A 362 -5.98 -26.68 9.38
C LEU A 362 -5.99 -25.16 9.15
N LEU A 363 -5.89 -24.68 7.92
CA LEU A 363 -5.91 -23.24 7.62
C LEU A 363 -7.33 -22.69 7.39
N SER A 364 -8.28 -23.51 6.94
CA SER A 364 -9.69 -23.09 6.77
C SER A 364 -10.41 -22.76 8.09
N ASP A 365 -9.96 -23.31 9.22
CA ASP A 365 -10.48 -23.01 10.57
C ASP A 365 -9.87 -21.73 11.19
N THR A 366 -9.06 -20.98 10.44
CA THR A 366 -8.53 -19.66 10.85
C THR A 366 -9.64 -18.61 10.76
N GLN A 367 -9.78 -17.73 11.75
CA GLN A 367 -10.72 -16.59 11.66
C GLN A 367 -10.09 -15.40 10.92
N PRO A 368 -10.88 -14.60 10.16
CA PRO A 368 -10.37 -13.40 9.50
C PRO A 368 -9.78 -12.39 10.49
N GLU A 369 -8.50 -12.07 10.35
CA GLU A 369 -7.76 -11.21 11.28
C GLU A 369 -7.67 -9.77 10.75
N ARG A 370 -7.71 -8.78 11.65
CA ARG A 370 -7.52 -7.36 11.30
C ARG A 370 -6.23 -6.83 11.92
N LEU A 371 -5.41 -6.19 11.09
CA LEU A 371 -4.15 -5.61 11.54
C LEU A 371 -4.39 -4.23 12.19
N PRO A 372 -3.78 -3.93 13.35
CA PRO A 372 -3.91 -2.63 13.99
C PRO A 372 -3.23 -1.53 13.14
N ARG A 373 -3.81 -0.32 13.14
CA ARG A 373 -3.18 0.84 12.50
C ARG A 373 -1.98 1.30 13.33
N MET A 374 -0.80 1.22 12.74
CA MET A 374 0.50 1.56 13.33
C MET A 374 1.25 2.63 12.53
N SER A 375 0.83 2.84 11.27
CA SER A 375 1.31 3.86 10.35
C SER A 375 1.40 5.23 11.02
N ARG A 376 2.60 5.85 11.02
CA ARG A 376 2.88 7.12 11.67
C ARG A 376 3.96 7.92 10.95
N LEU A 377 4.07 9.20 11.32
CA LEU A 377 5.28 9.97 11.06
C LEU A 377 6.28 9.73 12.22
N VAL A 378 7.57 9.76 11.90
CA VAL A 378 8.70 9.79 12.85
C VAL A 378 9.68 10.87 12.39
N GLN A 379 10.34 11.56 13.31
CA GLN A 379 11.33 12.58 12.95
C GLN A 379 12.71 11.95 12.70
N ASP A 380 13.43 12.42 11.69
CA ASP A 380 14.84 12.10 11.50
C ASP A 380 15.75 12.93 12.43
N THR A 381 17.05 12.75 12.31
CA THR A 381 18.09 13.45 13.09
C THR A 381 18.18 14.97 12.84
N ARG A 382 17.41 15.51 11.89
CA ARG A 382 17.27 16.94 11.57
C ARG A 382 15.89 17.51 11.93
N GLY A 383 14.98 16.67 12.43
CA GLY A 383 13.58 17.02 12.73
C GLY A 383 12.61 16.82 11.57
N GLU A 384 13.08 16.35 10.40
CA GLU A 384 12.24 16.14 9.21
C GLU A 384 11.34 14.91 9.37
N TYR A 385 10.08 15.03 8.95
CA TYR A 385 9.09 13.96 9.15
C TYR A 385 9.14 12.89 8.06
N MET A 386 9.30 11.64 8.50
CA MET A 386 9.33 10.46 7.66
C MET A 386 8.12 9.55 7.91
N PHE A 387 7.44 9.11 6.84
CA PHE A 387 6.40 8.09 6.95
C PHE A 387 6.97 6.68 7.15
N ILE A 388 6.42 6.00 8.16
CA ILE A 388 6.62 4.58 8.48
C ILE A 388 5.25 3.90 8.54
N GLY A 389 5.05 2.83 7.76
CA GLY A 389 3.75 2.13 7.67
C GLY A 389 3.66 0.82 8.46
N ASP A 390 2.57 0.08 8.28
CA ASP A 390 2.17 -0.99 9.21
C ASP A 390 3.05 -2.26 9.14
N SER A 391 3.66 -2.56 7.98
CA SER A 391 4.60 -3.68 7.80
C SER A 391 6.01 -3.42 8.33
N ALA A 392 6.33 -2.19 8.72
CA ALA A 392 7.65 -1.82 9.19
C ALA A 392 8.02 -2.50 10.52
N THR A 393 9.28 -2.92 10.66
CA THR A 393 9.84 -3.44 11.93
C THR A 393 9.67 -2.44 13.08
N LEU A 394 9.77 -1.13 12.78
CA LEU A 394 9.56 -0.03 13.73
C LEU A 394 8.07 0.21 14.08
N SER A 395 7.11 -0.41 13.38
CA SER A 395 5.71 -0.43 13.78
C SER A 395 5.48 -1.52 14.82
N PHE A 396 5.92 -2.75 14.57
CA PHE A 396 5.85 -3.85 15.54
C PHE A 396 6.50 -3.50 16.89
N LEU A 397 7.65 -2.81 16.88
CA LEU A 397 8.31 -2.29 18.09
C LEU A 397 7.39 -1.45 18.99
N GLN A 398 6.47 -0.64 18.45
CA GLN A 398 5.56 0.16 19.29
C GLN A 398 4.47 -0.69 19.95
N ASN A 399 4.10 -1.85 19.38
CA ASN A 399 3.24 -2.80 20.09
C ASN A 399 4.03 -3.52 21.19
N ILE A 400 5.29 -3.88 20.95
CA ILE A 400 6.16 -4.42 22.01
C ILE A 400 6.26 -3.43 23.19
N ARG A 401 6.51 -2.13 22.94
CA ARG A 401 6.52 -1.12 24.02
C ARG A 401 5.20 -1.04 24.80
N ARG A 402 4.04 -1.19 24.14
CA ARG A 402 2.73 -1.24 24.82
C ARG A 402 2.57 -2.48 25.69
N ILE A 403 2.97 -3.65 25.17
CA ILE A 403 2.97 -4.94 25.88
C ILE A 403 3.89 -4.86 27.10
N VAL A 404 5.11 -4.36 26.93
CA VAL A 404 6.10 -4.20 28.02
C VAL A 404 5.60 -3.24 29.10
N ARG A 405 5.04 -2.06 28.74
CA ARG A 405 4.49 -1.11 29.71
C ARG A 405 3.34 -1.71 30.54
N ARG A 406 2.50 -2.56 29.95
CA ARG A 406 1.47 -3.31 30.69
C ARG A 406 2.09 -4.36 31.63
N SER A 407 3.01 -5.18 31.11
CA SER A 407 3.55 -6.34 31.83
C SER A 407 4.51 -6.00 32.97
N ILE A 408 5.30 -4.91 32.86
CA ILE A 408 6.32 -4.55 33.86
C ILE A 408 6.37 -3.05 34.23
N GLY A 409 5.54 -2.21 33.61
CA GLY A 409 5.60 -0.75 33.80
C GLY A 409 6.70 -0.06 32.97
N ASP A 410 7.09 1.12 33.44
CA ASP A 410 8.05 2.00 32.77
C ASP A 410 9.49 1.47 32.86
N CYS A 411 10.25 1.56 31.76
CA CYS A 411 11.57 0.95 31.63
C CYS A 411 12.35 1.53 30.43
N ALA A 412 13.65 1.21 30.33
CA ALA A 412 14.53 1.73 29.29
C ALA A 412 14.03 1.52 27.85
N LEU A 413 13.31 0.42 27.55
CA LEU A 413 12.72 0.20 26.22
C LEU A 413 11.53 1.13 25.95
N VAL A 414 10.71 1.34 26.98
CA VAL A 414 9.42 2.04 26.93
C VAL A 414 9.64 3.55 26.85
N ASP A 415 10.57 4.07 27.67
CA ASP A 415 10.80 5.51 27.86
C ASP A 415 11.98 6.05 27.04
N ASP A 416 12.65 5.17 26.28
CA ASP A 416 13.62 5.45 25.22
C ASP A 416 13.40 6.85 24.57
N PRO A 417 14.32 7.82 24.77
CA PRO A 417 14.16 9.17 24.24
C PRO A 417 14.00 9.21 22.71
N LEU A 418 14.58 8.23 22.02
CA LEU A 418 14.50 8.10 20.56
C LEU A 418 13.33 7.21 20.12
N ARG A 419 12.31 6.97 20.97
CA ARG A 419 11.11 6.16 20.64
C ARG A 419 10.24 6.73 19.52
N HIS A 420 10.29 8.04 19.30
CA HIS A 420 9.56 8.76 18.24
C HIS A 420 10.44 9.13 17.04
N GLY A 421 11.77 8.99 17.15
CA GLY A 421 12.73 9.30 16.09
C GLY A 421 13.12 8.10 15.24
N ILE A 422 13.72 8.37 14.08
CA ILE A 422 14.40 7.40 13.23
C ILE A 422 15.86 7.82 13.01
N VAL A 423 16.77 6.86 13.19
CA VAL A 423 18.20 7.09 12.89
C VAL A 423 18.41 7.00 11.39
N GLU A 424 18.85 8.11 10.81
CA GLU A 424 19.39 8.20 9.45
C GLU A 424 20.72 8.96 9.54
N SER A 425 21.72 8.52 8.77
CA SER A 425 22.96 9.27 8.59
C SER A 425 22.67 10.52 7.76
N SER A 426 23.03 11.71 8.24
CA SER A 426 23.11 12.88 7.36
C SER A 426 24.46 12.87 6.64
N PRO A 427 24.55 13.28 5.36
CA PRO A 427 25.79 13.88 4.87
C PRO A 427 26.02 15.19 5.64
N GLU A 428 27.28 15.55 5.87
CA GLU A 428 27.64 16.91 6.26
C GLU A 428 27.33 17.86 5.10
N THR A 429 26.76 19.03 5.41
CA THR A 429 26.01 19.87 4.45
C THR A 429 26.90 20.72 3.55
N ARG A 430 27.68 20.07 2.67
CA ARG A 430 28.38 20.73 1.55
C ARG A 430 27.39 21.29 0.52
N ARG A 431 26.92 22.51 0.73
CA ARG A 431 26.38 23.36 -0.34
C ARG A 431 27.43 23.43 -1.45
N GLY A 432 27.05 23.12 -2.69
CA GLY A 432 27.99 23.04 -3.81
C GLY A 432 28.72 21.70 -3.98
N TRP A 433 28.24 20.60 -3.36
CA TRP A 433 28.84 19.25 -3.51
C TRP A 433 29.08 18.83 -4.98
N ILE A 434 28.21 19.26 -5.91
CA ILE A 434 28.34 18.98 -7.36
C ILE A 434 29.65 19.55 -7.90
N LEU A 435 29.91 20.84 -7.64
CA LEU A 435 31.14 21.53 -8.04
C LEU A 435 32.37 20.93 -7.32
N SER A 436 32.23 20.60 -6.03
CA SER A 436 33.29 19.93 -5.26
C SER A 436 33.64 18.55 -5.83
N SER A 437 32.67 17.83 -6.40
CA SER A 437 32.90 16.51 -7.03
C SER A 437 33.58 16.69 -8.39
N ALA A 438 33.06 17.59 -9.23
CA ALA A 438 33.62 17.88 -10.55
C ALA A 438 35.08 18.39 -10.50
N GLN A 439 35.47 19.06 -9.41
CA GLN A 439 36.84 19.55 -9.18
C GLN A 439 37.79 18.52 -8.56
N ASN A 440 37.29 17.41 -8.01
CA ASN A 440 38.08 16.42 -7.27
C ASN A 440 37.69 15.00 -7.73
N PRO A 441 38.14 14.56 -8.92
CA PRO A 441 37.95 13.18 -9.35
C PRO A 441 38.67 12.19 -8.41
N PRO A 442 38.16 10.95 -8.27
CA PRO A 442 38.82 9.91 -7.49
C PRO A 442 40.21 9.57 -8.03
N PRO A 443 41.14 9.08 -7.18
CA PRO A 443 42.45 8.62 -7.64
C PRO A 443 42.32 7.38 -8.55
N GLN A 444 43.22 7.25 -9.52
CA GLN A 444 43.35 6.04 -10.33
C GLN A 444 43.68 4.84 -9.42
N GLN A 445 43.03 3.70 -9.66
CA GLN A 445 43.15 2.51 -8.81
C GLN A 445 44.25 1.57 -9.30
N SER A 446 44.97 0.93 -8.37
CA SER A 446 45.87 -0.16 -8.72
C SER A 446 45.08 -1.44 -9.06
N GLU A 447 45.69 -2.39 -9.77
CA GLU A 447 45.04 -3.69 -10.02
C GLU A 447 44.66 -4.41 -8.72
N GLN A 448 45.44 -4.24 -7.65
CA GLN A 448 45.15 -4.82 -6.34
C GLN A 448 43.89 -4.18 -5.72
N ASP A 449 43.72 -2.86 -5.86
CA ASP A 449 42.51 -2.16 -5.42
C ASP A 449 41.30 -2.57 -6.25
N VAL A 450 41.42 -2.68 -7.59
CA VAL A 450 40.33 -3.14 -8.47
C VAL A 450 39.84 -4.53 -8.05
N ASN A 451 40.78 -5.47 -7.84
CA ASN A 451 40.46 -6.83 -7.39
C ASN A 451 39.78 -6.84 -6.01
N TYR A 452 40.26 -6.01 -5.07
CA TYR A 452 39.66 -5.84 -3.74
C TYR A 452 38.22 -5.31 -3.84
N LEU A 453 38.03 -4.19 -4.55
CA LEU A 453 36.76 -3.48 -4.66
C LEU A 453 35.71 -4.37 -5.34
N LEU A 454 36.09 -5.12 -6.37
CA LEU A 454 35.22 -6.10 -7.01
C LEU A 454 34.85 -7.28 -6.11
N LYS A 455 35.79 -7.84 -5.33
CA LYS A 455 35.52 -8.95 -4.40
C LYS A 455 34.43 -8.57 -3.39
N TRP A 456 34.53 -7.38 -2.78
CA TRP A 456 33.56 -6.91 -1.80
C TRP A 456 32.25 -6.38 -2.42
N TYR A 457 32.30 -5.76 -3.60
CA TYR A 457 31.08 -5.44 -4.37
C TYR A 457 30.25 -6.69 -4.64
N MET A 458 30.85 -7.72 -5.25
CA MET A 458 30.14 -8.95 -5.63
C MET A 458 29.61 -9.69 -4.39
N GLN A 459 30.39 -9.81 -3.31
CA GLN A 459 29.92 -10.41 -2.07
C GLN A 459 28.75 -9.67 -1.43
N SER A 460 28.76 -8.33 -1.42
CA SER A 460 27.72 -7.52 -0.77
C SER A 460 26.46 -7.28 -1.63
N THR A 461 26.49 -7.66 -2.91
CA THR A 461 25.35 -7.53 -3.84
C THR A 461 24.77 -8.85 -4.32
N ASN A 462 25.42 -10.00 -4.08
CA ASN A 462 24.89 -11.33 -4.46
C ASN A 462 23.47 -11.56 -3.92
N CYS A 463 22.59 -12.18 -4.72
CA CYS A 463 21.14 -12.33 -4.51
C CYS A 463 20.32 -11.01 -4.44
N VAL A 464 20.92 -9.86 -4.12
CA VAL A 464 20.21 -8.57 -3.99
C VAL A 464 20.21 -7.76 -5.28
N LEU A 465 21.39 -7.55 -5.87
CA LEU A 465 21.65 -6.72 -7.04
C LEU A 465 22.56 -7.46 -8.02
N LEU A 466 22.00 -8.53 -8.60
CA LEU A 466 22.60 -9.35 -9.66
C LEU A 466 22.61 -8.60 -11.02
N LEU A 467 23.19 -7.40 -11.06
CA LEU A 467 23.08 -6.45 -12.19
C LEU A 467 24.04 -6.73 -13.35
N PHE A 468 25.08 -7.54 -13.13
CA PHE A 468 26.18 -7.79 -14.07
C PHE A 468 26.65 -9.25 -13.96
N ASP A 469 27.18 -9.80 -15.06
CA ASP A 469 28.06 -10.97 -14.97
C ASP A 469 29.44 -10.54 -14.44
N GLN A 470 30.05 -11.35 -13.57
CA GLN A 470 31.31 -11.01 -12.91
C GLN A 470 32.47 -10.82 -13.91
N LYS A 471 32.51 -11.58 -14.99
CA LYS A 471 33.58 -11.53 -16.01
C LYS A 471 33.37 -10.37 -16.96
N GLU A 472 32.11 -10.11 -17.37
CA GLU A 472 31.77 -8.94 -18.19
C GLU A 472 32.09 -7.63 -17.43
N LEU A 473 31.82 -7.58 -16.11
CA LEU A 473 32.14 -6.43 -15.27
C LEU A 473 33.64 -6.21 -15.08
N ASP A 474 34.40 -7.26 -14.75
CA ASP A 474 35.86 -7.19 -14.58
C ASP A 474 36.58 -6.77 -15.87
N GLN A 475 36.20 -7.36 -17.01
CA GLN A 475 36.75 -6.99 -18.33
C GLN A 475 36.40 -5.56 -18.72
N GLY A 476 35.16 -5.12 -18.47
CA GLY A 476 34.73 -3.74 -18.72
C GLY A 476 35.54 -2.73 -17.91
N ILE A 477 35.73 -2.97 -16.61
CA ILE A 477 36.50 -2.10 -15.71
C ILE A 477 37.99 -2.05 -16.09
N ARG A 478 38.61 -3.19 -16.42
CA ARG A 478 40.02 -3.23 -16.86
C ARG A 478 40.22 -2.41 -18.13
N LYS A 479 39.37 -2.64 -19.14
CA LYS A 479 39.41 -1.88 -20.40
C LYS A 479 39.19 -0.38 -20.17
N TRP A 480 38.23 -0.01 -19.31
CA TRP A 480 37.96 1.39 -18.96
C TRP A 480 39.13 2.08 -18.24
N ILE A 481 39.93 1.34 -17.47
CA ILE A 481 41.18 1.84 -16.86
C ILE A 481 42.30 1.96 -17.90
N GLU A 482 42.42 1.01 -18.84
CA GLU A 482 43.37 1.04 -19.97
C GLU A 482 43.07 2.20 -20.94
N ASP A 483 41.79 2.46 -21.21
CA ASP A 483 41.30 3.59 -22.03
C ASP A 483 41.41 4.96 -21.31
N GLY A 484 41.97 5.01 -20.10
CA GLY A 484 42.25 6.27 -19.39
C GLY A 484 41.08 6.89 -18.61
N GLN A 485 40.02 6.12 -18.33
CA GLN A 485 38.87 6.52 -17.51
C GLN A 485 38.12 7.78 -18.01
N GLU A 486 37.90 7.89 -19.33
CA GLU A 486 37.21 9.03 -19.93
C GLU A 486 35.84 9.33 -19.28
N SER A 487 35.68 10.54 -18.73
CA SER A 487 34.45 10.97 -18.05
C SER A 487 33.23 11.09 -18.98
N ALA A 488 33.44 11.00 -20.30
CA ALA A 488 32.40 11.02 -21.31
C ALA A 488 31.73 9.65 -21.54
N ASP A 489 32.36 8.54 -21.10
CA ASP A 489 31.72 7.22 -21.10
C ASP A 489 30.63 7.17 -20.02
N PRO A 490 29.33 6.94 -20.36
CA PRO A 490 28.28 6.80 -19.37
C PRO A 490 28.54 5.68 -18.35
N ALA A 491 29.24 4.60 -18.75
CA ALA A 491 29.57 3.49 -17.86
C ALA A 491 30.55 3.88 -16.74
N SER A 492 31.31 4.97 -16.89
CA SER A 492 32.10 5.58 -15.80
C SER A 492 31.28 5.81 -14.54
N SER A 493 30.00 6.18 -14.66
CA SER A 493 29.11 6.36 -13.50
C SER A 493 28.88 5.05 -12.74
N VAL A 494 28.69 3.94 -13.45
CA VAL A 494 28.46 2.60 -12.89
C VAL A 494 29.74 2.05 -12.25
N TYR A 495 30.89 2.15 -12.93
CA TYR A 495 32.15 1.61 -12.41
C TYR A 495 32.61 2.30 -11.11
N HIS A 496 32.47 3.63 -11.03
CA HIS A 496 32.72 4.34 -9.77
C HIS A 496 31.73 3.95 -8.65
N LEU A 497 30.47 3.58 -8.96
CA LEU A 497 29.52 3.11 -7.94
C LEU A 497 29.82 1.67 -7.47
N VAL A 498 30.28 0.80 -8.36
CA VAL A 498 30.81 -0.53 -8.03
C VAL A 498 31.99 -0.39 -7.04
N PHE A 499 32.93 0.51 -7.33
CA PHE A 499 34.02 0.84 -6.41
C PHE A 499 33.54 1.48 -5.10
N ALA A 500 32.58 2.40 -5.13
CA ALA A 500 32.01 3.01 -3.93
C ALA A 500 31.40 1.97 -2.99
N ILE A 501 30.63 1.02 -3.51
CA ILE A 501 30.03 -0.06 -2.72
C ILE A 501 31.12 -1.01 -2.21
N GLY A 502 32.07 -1.43 -3.05
CA GLY A 502 33.18 -2.29 -2.65
C GLY A 502 34.03 -1.71 -1.51
N ALA A 503 34.32 -0.41 -1.56
CA ALA A 503 35.02 0.31 -0.49
C ALA A 503 34.15 0.47 0.78
N GLN A 504 32.84 0.71 0.63
CA GLN A 504 31.90 0.86 1.75
C GLN A 504 31.67 -0.46 2.52
N THR A 505 31.69 -1.60 1.83
CA THR A 505 31.33 -2.90 2.39
C THR A 505 32.53 -3.80 2.69
N GLY A 506 33.71 -3.55 2.12
CA GLY A 506 34.95 -4.24 2.48
C GLY A 506 35.35 -4.05 3.95
N PRO A 507 36.10 -4.99 4.56
CA PRO A 507 36.47 -4.97 5.98
C PRO A 507 37.56 -3.95 6.34
N GLU A 508 38.16 -3.27 5.35
CA GLU A 508 39.12 -2.18 5.58
C GLU A 508 38.37 -0.86 5.77
N ASP A 509 39.02 0.13 6.40
CA ASP A 509 38.39 1.43 6.68
C ASP A 509 38.52 2.41 5.51
N LYS A 510 38.01 1.99 4.33
CA LYS A 510 38.04 2.73 3.07
C LYS A 510 36.80 3.63 2.88
N ASP A 511 36.17 4.09 3.96
CA ASP A 511 34.91 4.83 3.92
C ASP A 511 35.01 6.21 3.25
N ASP A 512 36.09 6.96 3.49
CA ASP A 512 36.32 8.25 2.84
C ASP A 512 36.51 8.09 1.32
N LEU A 513 37.19 7.02 0.90
CA LEU A 513 37.35 6.66 -0.51
C LEU A 513 36.01 6.23 -1.11
N ALA A 514 35.19 5.51 -0.36
CA ALA A 514 33.84 5.12 -0.74
C ALA A 514 32.91 6.33 -0.98
N GLU A 515 32.91 7.31 -0.08
CA GLU A 515 32.13 8.56 -0.24
C GLU A 515 32.72 9.47 -1.34
N THR A 516 34.05 9.43 -1.57
CA THR A 516 34.70 10.08 -2.73
C THR A 516 34.18 9.53 -4.05
N PHE A 517 34.26 8.20 -4.24
CA PHE A 517 33.74 7.52 -5.43
C PHE A 517 32.25 7.79 -5.63
N PHE A 518 31.45 7.67 -4.56
CA PHE A 518 30.00 7.87 -4.62
C PHE A 518 29.61 9.28 -5.05
N ASN A 519 30.24 10.32 -4.49
CA ASN A 519 29.89 11.70 -4.84
C ASN A 519 30.29 12.06 -6.27
N TYR A 520 31.42 11.54 -6.78
CA TYR A 520 31.82 11.71 -8.18
C TYR A 520 30.88 10.99 -9.14
N ALA A 521 30.56 9.72 -8.86
CA ALA A 521 29.66 8.93 -9.70
C ALA A 521 28.23 9.50 -9.73
N ARG A 522 27.73 10.00 -8.59
CA ARG A 522 26.43 10.67 -8.49
C ARG A 522 26.40 11.99 -9.26
N TYR A 523 27.54 12.68 -9.43
CA TYR A 523 27.68 13.82 -10.33
C TYR A 523 27.53 13.37 -11.80
N LEU A 524 28.31 12.39 -12.26
CA LEU A 524 28.21 11.84 -13.63
C LEU A 524 26.80 11.30 -13.95
N THR A 525 26.13 10.70 -12.97
CA THR A 525 24.76 10.18 -13.11
C THR A 525 23.73 11.32 -13.28
N VAL A 526 23.96 12.49 -12.67
CA VAL A 526 23.05 13.65 -12.81
C VAL A 526 23.27 14.37 -14.13
N ASP A 527 24.52 14.49 -14.58
CA ASP A 527 24.88 15.06 -15.88
C ASP A 527 24.20 14.29 -17.04
N THR A 528 24.28 12.95 -16.99
CA THR A 528 23.64 12.04 -17.96
C THR A 528 22.14 11.82 -17.77
N LEU A 529 21.49 12.43 -16.76
CA LEU A 529 20.05 12.21 -16.47
C LEU A 529 19.10 13.06 -17.33
N VAL A 530 19.60 14.13 -17.94
CA VAL A 530 18.77 15.26 -18.40
C VAL A 530 18.06 15.00 -19.74
N GLU A 531 18.59 14.10 -20.58
CA GLU A 531 18.11 13.89 -21.96
C GLU A 531 17.21 12.64 -22.10
N GLU A 532 17.78 11.43 -22.13
CA GLU A 532 17.01 10.17 -22.23
C GLU A 532 17.55 9.08 -21.27
N PRO A 533 16.70 8.42 -20.45
CA PRO A 533 17.15 7.46 -19.45
C PRO A 533 17.48 6.08 -20.06
N GLY A 534 18.76 5.72 -20.08
CA GLY A 534 19.25 4.42 -20.57
C GLY A 534 19.36 3.33 -19.49
N ILE A 535 19.76 2.12 -19.92
CA ILE A 535 20.08 1.00 -19.00
C ILE A 535 21.14 1.40 -17.97
N ILE A 536 22.21 2.07 -18.43
CA ILE A 536 23.32 2.53 -17.59
C ILE A 536 22.83 3.54 -16.53
N THR A 537 21.98 4.49 -16.92
CA THR A 537 21.34 5.46 -16.00
C THR A 537 20.53 4.74 -14.92
N ILE A 538 19.78 3.69 -15.28
CA ILE A 538 19.01 2.88 -14.33
C ILE A 538 19.93 2.08 -13.41
N GLN A 539 20.98 1.44 -13.93
CA GLN A 539 21.99 0.74 -13.12
C GLN A 539 22.63 1.70 -12.10
N ALA A 540 23.03 2.90 -12.53
CA ALA A 540 23.60 3.92 -11.65
C ALA A 540 22.62 4.36 -10.56
N LEU A 541 21.35 4.64 -10.89
CA LEU A 541 20.31 5.00 -9.89
C LEU A 541 20.08 3.89 -8.85
N VAL A 542 20.11 2.62 -9.26
CA VAL A 542 19.94 1.46 -8.37
C VAL A 542 21.18 1.24 -7.49
N LEU A 543 22.39 1.40 -8.03
CA LEU A 543 23.63 1.33 -7.26
C LEU A 543 23.76 2.50 -6.27
N ILE A 544 23.32 3.71 -6.64
CA ILE A 544 23.18 4.85 -5.73
C ILE A 544 22.24 4.51 -4.58
N ALA A 545 21.10 3.86 -4.85
CA ALA A 545 20.19 3.42 -3.81
C ALA A 545 20.82 2.37 -2.86
N MET A 546 21.59 1.42 -3.40
CA MET A 546 22.32 0.42 -2.60
C MET A 546 23.37 1.06 -1.69
N TYR A 547 24.21 1.94 -2.23
CA TYR A 547 25.22 2.67 -1.45
C TYR A 547 24.58 3.50 -0.34
N LEU A 548 23.47 4.21 -0.66
CA LEU A 548 22.74 5.00 0.33
C LEU A 548 22.08 4.12 1.41
N LEU A 549 21.60 2.93 1.05
CA LEU A 549 21.07 1.96 2.00
C LEU A 549 22.17 1.42 2.93
N GLY A 550 23.35 1.10 2.40
CA GLY A 550 24.54 0.74 3.18
C GLY A 550 25.07 1.87 4.07
N ALA A 551 24.94 3.13 3.62
CA ALA A 551 25.32 4.33 4.38
C ALA A 551 24.34 4.71 5.51
N SER A 552 23.30 3.91 5.80
CA SER A 552 22.22 4.27 6.73
C SER A 552 21.43 5.53 6.29
N ARG A 553 21.33 5.79 4.97
CA ARG A 553 20.60 6.91 4.34
C ARG A 553 19.34 6.41 3.60
N ARG A 554 18.52 5.59 4.28
CA ARG A 554 17.40 4.81 3.71
C ARG A 554 16.36 5.66 2.99
N ASN A 555 16.03 6.85 3.49
CA ASN A 555 15.03 7.69 2.84
C ASN A 555 15.53 8.24 1.49
N ALA A 556 16.82 8.58 1.40
CA ALA A 556 17.44 8.99 0.15
C ALA A 556 17.52 7.80 -0.84
N ALA A 557 17.92 6.61 -0.35
CA ALA A 557 17.91 5.38 -1.15
C ALA A 557 16.53 5.08 -1.76
N PHE A 558 15.44 5.25 -1.00
CA PHE A 558 14.08 5.04 -1.48
C PHE A 558 13.71 6.01 -2.62
N MET A 559 14.14 7.27 -2.54
CA MET A 559 13.89 8.26 -3.60
C MET A 559 14.66 7.94 -4.89
N TYR A 560 15.95 7.61 -4.79
CA TYR A 560 16.77 7.22 -5.96
C TYR A 560 16.28 5.92 -6.61
N LEU A 561 15.87 4.94 -5.81
CA LEU A 561 15.25 3.71 -6.32
C LEU A 561 13.93 4.01 -7.03
N GLY A 562 13.08 4.88 -6.46
CA GLY A 562 11.85 5.35 -7.10
C GLY A 562 12.10 6.00 -8.47
N MET A 563 13.16 6.80 -8.61
CA MET A 563 13.59 7.34 -9.91
C MET A 563 13.99 6.23 -10.89
N GLY A 564 14.82 5.27 -10.44
CA GLY A 564 15.24 4.11 -11.24
C GLY A 564 14.08 3.24 -11.70
N VAL A 565 13.10 2.98 -10.83
CA VAL A 565 11.85 2.26 -11.14
C VAL A 565 11.05 2.99 -12.22
N ARG A 566 10.90 4.32 -12.13
CA ARG A 566 10.16 5.11 -13.13
C ARG A 566 10.85 5.11 -14.50
N ALA A 567 12.18 5.16 -14.53
CA ALA A 567 12.97 5.00 -15.76
C ALA A 567 12.87 3.56 -16.34
N ALA A 568 12.92 2.54 -15.50
CA ALA A 568 12.72 1.14 -15.90
C ALA A 568 11.32 0.87 -16.48
N TYR A 569 10.28 1.54 -15.95
CA TYR A 569 8.95 1.53 -16.57
C TYR A 569 8.94 2.22 -17.94
N ALA A 570 9.63 3.37 -18.09
CA ALA A 570 9.66 4.13 -19.33
C ALA A 570 10.28 3.37 -20.51
N ILE A 571 11.41 2.67 -20.30
CA ILE A 571 12.08 1.87 -21.36
C ILE A 571 11.68 0.39 -21.38
N GLY A 572 10.66 0.00 -20.60
CA GLY A 572 10.00 -1.31 -20.73
C GLY A 572 10.65 -2.50 -20.03
N LEU A 573 11.56 -2.31 -19.06
CA LEU A 573 12.25 -3.40 -18.33
C LEU A 573 11.29 -4.40 -17.67
N HIS A 574 10.14 -3.91 -17.20
CA HIS A 574 9.07 -4.70 -16.58
C HIS A 574 8.33 -5.67 -17.53
N ARG A 575 8.82 -5.86 -18.77
CA ARG A 575 8.14 -6.62 -19.83
C ARG A 575 9.09 -7.52 -20.61
N HIS A 576 8.98 -8.82 -20.34
CA HIS A 576 9.68 -9.87 -21.09
C HIS A 576 9.46 -9.80 -22.60
N ASP A 577 8.26 -9.41 -23.07
CA ASP A 577 8.02 -9.27 -24.52
C ASP A 577 8.81 -8.12 -25.14
N ILE A 578 9.20 -7.10 -24.37
CA ILE A 578 10.16 -6.07 -24.78
C ILE A 578 11.59 -6.58 -24.65
N SER A 579 11.97 -7.22 -23.54
CA SER A 579 13.30 -7.84 -23.33
C SER A 579 13.66 -8.81 -24.48
N SER A 580 12.68 -9.56 -24.97
CA SER A 580 12.83 -10.55 -26.05
C SER A 580 13.07 -9.98 -27.46
N LEU A 581 12.99 -8.66 -27.64
CA LEU A 581 13.30 -7.99 -28.92
C LEU A 581 14.81 -7.72 -29.10
N PHE A 582 15.60 -7.88 -28.04
CA PHE A 582 17.03 -7.58 -28.01
C PHE A 582 17.89 -8.86 -28.11
N SER A 583 19.21 -8.72 -28.13
CA SER A 583 20.13 -9.87 -28.12
C SER A 583 19.95 -10.73 -26.85
N GLN A 584 20.32 -12.02 -26.89
CA GLN A 584 20.21 -12.89 -25.70
C GLN A 584 21.06 -12.42 -24.51
N THR A 585 22.09 -11.60 -24.71
CA THR A 585 22.87 -10.99 -23.62
C THR A 585 22.16 -9.76 -23.07
N GLU A 586 21.73 -8.83 -23.93
CA GLU A 586 21.00 -7.63 -23.47
C GLU A 586 19.64 -7.97 -22.85
N GLY A 587 18.91 -8.94 -23.40
CA GLY A 587 17.67 -9.45 -22.84
C GLY A 587 17.85 -10.03 -21.44
N ARG A 588 18.92 -10.81 -21.20
CA ARG A 588 19.29 -11.28 -19.86
C ARG A 588 19.63 -10.13 -18.92
N ALA A 589 20.43 -9.16 -19.36
CA ALA A 589 20.79 -7.98 -18.55
C ALA A 589 19.56 -7.13 -18.17
N ARG A 590 18.59 -6.95 -19.08
CA ARG A 590 17.31 -6.26 -18.81
C ARG A 590 16.48 -6.98 -17.75
N GLU A 591 16.37 -8.31 -17.85
CA GLU A 591 15.64 -9.14 -16.89
C GLU A 591 16.34 -9.19 -15.51
N GLN A 592 17.67 -9.31 -15.49
CA GLN A 592 18.50 -9.24 -14.29
C GLN A 592 18.37 -7.90 -13.57
N LEU A 593 18.42 -6.79 -14.32
CA LEU A 593 18.24 -5.44 -13.78
C LEU A 593 16.82 -5.24 -13.22
N TRP A 594 15.78 -5.69 -13.91
CA TRP A 594 14.41 -5.65 -13.37
C TRP A 594 14.26 -6.51 -12.10
N LYS A 595 14.86 -7.71 -12.06
CA LYS A 595 14.87 -8.59 -10.88
C LYS A 595 15.54 -7.91 -9.68
N GLY A 596 16.73 -7.31 -9.85
CA GLY A 596 17.41 -6.56 -8.80
C GLY A 596 16.62 -5.35 -8.30
N ILE A 597 15.98 -4.60 -9.21
CA ILE A 597 15.08 -3.49 -8.86
C ILE A 597 13.92 -3.97 -7.98
N ARG A 598 13.24 -5.08 -8.34
CA ARG A 598 12.15 -5.66 -7.53
C ARG A 598 12.60 -6.08 -6.14
N ILE A 599 13.73 -6.79 -6.02
CA ILE A 599 14.23 -7.31 -4.75
C ILE A 599 14.54 -6.15 -3.79
N LEU A 600 15.20 -5.09 -4.28
CA LEU A 600 15.50 -3.91 -3.47
C LEU A 600 14.24 -3.10 -3.11
N ASP A 601 13.31 -2.91 -4.05
CA ASP A 601 12.05 -2.17 -3.83
C ASP A 601 11.17 -2.85 -2.77
N LEU A 602 11.05 -4.18 -2.84
CA LEU A 602 10.30 -4.96 -1.86
C LEU A 602 10.97 -4.96 -0.49
N PHE A 603 12.30 -5.11 -0.42
CA PHE A 603 13.06 -5.00 0.85
C PHE A 603 12.85 -3.64 1.53
N MET A 604 12.96 -2.55 0.77
CA MET A 604 12.81 -1.18 1.29
C MET A 604 11.36 -0.87 1.66
N SER A 605 10.41 -1.32 0.85
CA SER A 605 8.97 -1.17 1.11
C SER A 605 8.54 -1.92 2.37
N ALA A 606 9.06 -3.13 2.58
CA ALA A 606 8.81 -3.91 3.80
C ALA A 606 9.42 -3.26 5.05
N SER A 607 10.71 -2.94 5.03
CA SER A 607 11.43 -2.41 6.20
C SER A 607 10.94 -1.02 6.64
N LEU A 608 10.52 -0.17 5.70
CA LEU A 608 9.92 1.15 5.98
C LEU A 608 8.38 1.14 6.06
N GLY A 609 7.73 0.03 5.74
CA GLY A 609 6.27 -0.09 5.66
C GLY A 609 5.62 0.75 4.55
N ARG A 610 6.35 1.01 3.47
CA ARG A 610 5.88 1.81 2.31
C ARG A 610 5.24 0.90 1.25
N PRO A 611 4.39 1.43 0.36
CA PRO A 611 3.91 0.67 -0.79
C PRO A 611 5.06 0.35 -1.76
N PRO A 612 5.14 -0.87 -2.32
CA PRO A 612 6.04 -1.18 -3.44
C PRO A 612 5.85 -0.23 -4.62
N SER A 613 6.96 0.13 -5.26
CA SER A 613 6.99 0.93 -6.49
C SER A 613 6.91 0.04 -7.75
N THR A 614 7.32 -1.22 -7.61
CA THR A 614 7.27 -2.26 -8.64
C THR A 614 6.02 -3.13 -8.50
N SER A 615 5.66 -3.85 -9.57
CA SER A 615 4.70 -4.95 -9.50
C SER A 615 4.94 -5.94 -10.64
N GLU A 616 4.72 -7.23 -10.37
CA GLU A 616 4.90 -8.31 -11.33
C GLU A 616 3.56 -8.81 -11.93
N LEU A 617 3.51 -8.82 -13.26
CA LEU A 617 2.34 -9.21 -14.04
C LEU A 617 2.48 -10.60 -14.66
N ARG A 618 3.71 -11.13 -14.73
CA ARG A 618 4.03 -12.45 -15.26
C ARG A 618 3.70 -13.56 -14.26
N ASP A 619 3.62 -14.79 -14.75
CA ASP A 619 3.60 -15.98 -13.91
C ASP A 619 5.04 -16.32 -13.49
N THR A 620 5.34 -16.16 -12.21
CA THR A 620 6.65 -16.48 -11.62
C THR A 620 6.81 -17.97 -11.29
N THR A 621 5.74 -18.76 -11.38
CA THR A 621 5.73 -20.21 -11.12
C THR A 621 5.92 -21.06 -12.39
N ASN A 622 6.13 -20.42 -13.55
CA ASN A 622 6.49 -21.10 -14.79
C ASN A 622 7.88 -21.76 -14.67
N SER A 623 7.98 -23.05 -14.99
CA SER A 623 9.24 -23.81 -14.95
C SER A 623 10.25 -23.37 -16.01
N GLN A 624 9.80 -22.77 -17.12
CA GLN A 624 10.69 -22.20 -18.13
C GLN A 624 11.33 -20.91 -17.61
N ASN A 625 12.66 -20.93 -17.39
CA ASN A 625 13.44 -19.85 -16.78
C ASN A 625 13.01 -19.49 -15.34
N TYR A 626 12.57 -20.48 -14.56
CA TYR A 626 12.20 -20.29 -13.15
C TYR A 626 13.32 -19.64 -12.34
N SER A 627 12.97 -18.67 -11.48
CA SER A 627 13.90 -17.91 -10.64
C SER A 627 13.33 -17.87 -9.22
N ALA A 628 14.05 -18.47 -8.28
CA ALA A 628 13.64 -18.58 -6.89
C ALA A 628 13.55 -17.19 -6.23
N CYS A 629 14.44 -16.26 -6.58
CA CYS A 629 14.41 -14.89 -6.11
C CYS A 629 13.19 -14.11 -6.64
N ASN A 630 12.84 -14.29 -7.93
CA ASN A 630 11.73 -13.57 -8.55
C ASN A 630 10.35 -14.10 -8.11
N ASP A 631 10.24 -15.41 -7.86
CA ASP A 631 9.03 -16.03 -7.32
C ASP A 631 8.82 -15.71 -5.83
N LEU A 632 9.88 -15.79 -4.99
CA LEU A 632 9.82 -15.32 -3.61
C LEU A 632 9.40 -13.85 -3.53
N SER A 633 9.91 -13.01 -4.44
CA SER A 633 9.52 -11.61 -4.55
C SER A 633 8.02 -11.45 -4.87
N MET A 634 7.40 -12.37 -5.62
CA MET A 634 5.95 -12.36 -5.89
C MET A 634 5.13 -12.73 -4.64
N ILE A 635 5.60 -13.70 -3.84
CA ILE A 635 5.00 -14.03 -2.54
C ILE A 635 5.12 -12.84 -1.57
N PHE A 636 6.28 -12.18 -1.55
CA PHE A 636 6.54 -11.00 -0.72
C PHE A 636 5.64 -9.81 -1.11
N GLU A 637 5.57 -9.50 -2.42
CA GLU A 637 4.66 -8.49 -2.99
C GLU A 637 3.21 -8.76 -2.60
N SER A 638 2.78 -10.04 -2.64
CA SER A 638 1.43 -10.47 -2.25
C SER A 638 1.14 -10.22 -0.76
N ILE A 639 2.10 -10.39 0.15
CA ILE A 639 1.92 -10.07 1.58
C ILE A 639 1.80 -8.55 1.79
N LEU A 640 2.67 -7.76 1.16
CA LEU A 640 2.61 -6.29 1.30
C LEU A 640 1.30 -5.71 0.74
N THR A 641 0.81 -6.23 -0.39
CA THR A 641 -0.36 -5.70 -1.11
C THR A 641 -1.70 -6.30 -0.67
N ASP A 642 -1.80 -7.61 -0.45
CA ASP A 642 -3.07 -8.26 -0.07
C ASP A 642 -3.28 -8.36 1.44
N VAL A 643 -2.22 -8.35 2.27
CA VAL A 643 -2.36 -8.35 3.75
C VAL A 643 -2.17 -6.95 4.33
N TYR A 644 -0.99 -6.34 4.20
CA TYR A 644 -0.66 -5.13 4.95
C TYR A 644 -1.38 -3.88 4.42
N ALA A 645 -1.39 -3.64 3.11
CA ALA A 645 -2.11 -2.51 2.53
C ALA A 645 -3.64 -2.58 2.71
N LYS A 646 -4.20 -3.79 2.88
CA LYS A 646 -5.64 -4.01 3.19
C LYS A 646 -5.94 -4.12 4.69
N ARG A 647 -4.91 -4.23 5.53
CA ARG A 647 -4.97 -4.46 6.99
C ARG A 647 -5.84 -5.65 7.39
N MET A 648 -5.85 -6.72 6.59
CA MET A 648 -6.69 -7.89 6.84
C MET A 648 -6.02 -9.17 6.32
N ILE A 649 -6.15 -10.26 7.08
CA ILE A 649 -5.83 -11.61 6.63
C ILE A 649 -7.13 -12.40 6.61
N SER A 650 -7.60 -12.80 5.43
CA SER A 650 -8.70 -13.76 5.30
C SER A 650 -8.14 -15.17 5.07
N PRO A 651 -8.90 -16.25 5.38
CA PRO A 651 -8.42 -17.62 5.24
C PRO A 651 -8.01 -17.96 3.80
N GLU A 652 -8.68 -17.39 2.80
CA GLU A 652 -8.40 -17.60 1.37
C GLU A 652 -7.11 -16.91 0.94
N ILE A 653 -6.81 -15.72 1.50
CA ILE A 653 -5.53 -15.03 1.28
C ILE A 653 -4.40 -15.82 1.94
N LEU A 654 -4.62 -16.30 3.17
CA LEU A 654 -3.66 -17.08 3.94
C LEU A 654 -3.33 -18.40 3.25
N ASP A 655 -4.33 -19.22 2.93
CA ASP A 655 -4.15 -20.50 2.24
C ASP A 655 -3.42 -20.34 0.89
N ARG A 656 -3.84 -19.38 0.07
CA ARG A 656 -3.20 -19.09 -1.24
C ARG A 656 -1.73 -18.72 -1.09
N ILE A 657 -1.38 -17.83 -0.15
CA ILE A 657 0.02 -17.42 0.09
C ILE A 657 0.81 -18.60 0.70
N SER A 658 0.23 -19.36 1.63
CA SER A 658 0.87 -20.54 2.23
C SER A 658 1.12 -21.66 1.20
N LYS A 659 0.20 -21.90 0.27
CA LYS A 659 0.37 -22.86 -0.83
C LYS A 659 1.49 -22.44 -1.78
N HIS A 660 1.57 -21.15 -2.13
CA HIS A 660 2.69 -20.60 -2.92
C HIS A 660 4.02 -20.76 -2.18
N MET A 661 4.08 -20.40 -0.89
CA MET A 661 5.29 -20.57 -0.06
C MET A 661 5.73 -22.03 0.06
N ARG A 662 4.80 -22.99 0.19
CA ARG A 662 5.12 -24.43 0.18
C ARG A 662 5.71 -24.87 -1.17
N ARG A 663 5.08 -24.49 -2.30
CA ARG A 663 5.60 -24.78 -3.65
C ARG A 663 7.01 -24.21 -3.84
N TRP A 664 7.19 -22.92 -3.52
CA TRP A 664 8.48 -22.25 -3.61
C TRP A 664 9.56 -22.98 -2.79
N THR A 665 9.24 -23.42 -1.56
CA THR A 665 10.18 -24.15 -0.71
C THR A 665 10.63 -25.49 -1.31
N LEU A 666 9.74 -26.16 -2.07
CA LEU A 666 10.06 -27.41 -2.77
C LEU A 666 10.89 -27.18 -4.05
N GLN A 667 10.60 -26.10 -4.80
CA GLN A 667 11.23 -25.82 -6.10
C GLN A 667 12.42 -24.86 -6.04
N CYS A 668 12.71 -24.24 -4.88
CA CYS A 668 13.74 -23.19 -4.74
C CYS A 668 15.11 -23.61 -5.31
N SER A 669 15.50 -24.87 -5.15
CA SER A 669 16.76 -25.43 -5.67
C SER A 669 16.85 -25.40 -7.19
N GLU A 670 15.73 -25.58 -7.90
CA GLU A 670 15.66 -25.57 -9.36
C GLU A 670 15.96 -24.17 -9.94
N GLY A 671 15.60 -23.11 -9.19
CA GLY A 671 15.76 -21.72 -9.61
C GLY A 671 17.13 -21.09 -9.32
N LEU A 672 17.96 -21.71 -8.46
CA LEU A 672 19.22 -21.11 -8.00
C LEU A 672 20.20 -20.82 -9.15
N ALA A 673 20.29 -21.72 -10.14
CA ALA A 673 21.15 -21.54 -11.30
C ALA A 673 20.75 -20.33 -12.18
N MET A 674 19.45 -20.06 -12.30
CA MET A 674 18.92 -18.87 -13.00
C MET A 674 19.09 -17.57 -12.20
N ASP A 675 19.36 -17.70 -10.90
CA ASP A 675 19.71 -16.60 -10.00
C ASP A 675 21.24 -16.42 -9.82
N GLY A 676 22.07 -17.29 -10.39
CA GLY A 676 23.53 -17.24 -10.23
C GLY A 676 23.99 -17.57 -8.80
N ILE A 677 23.22 -18.39 -8.08
CA ILE A 677 23.46 -18.76 -6.69
C ILE A 677 23.91 -20.23 -6.64
N GLU A 678 25.05 -20.50 -6.01
CA GLU A 678 25.50 -21.86 -5.68
C GLU A 678 24.63 -22.46 -4.56
N SER A 679 24.46 -23.78 -4.52
CA SER A 679 23.52 -24.43 -3.59
C SER A 679 24.10 -24.64 -2.18
N GLU A 680 25.43 -24.63 -2.09
CA GLU A 680 26.24 -24.94 -0.94
C GLU A 680 26.37 -23.73 0.01
N ASP A 681 26.22 -23.93 1.32
CA ASP A 681 26.34 -22.86 2.32
C ASP A 681 27.77 -22.29 2.45
N LEU A 682 28.78 -23.03 1.98
CA LEU A 682 30.18 -22.63 1.91
C LEU A 682 30.71 -22.84 0.50
N ILE A 683 31.09 -21.75 -0.16
CA ILE A 683 31.71 -21.74 -1.50
C ILE A 683 33.21 -21.49 -1.38
N ARG A 684 33.97 -21.67 -2.47
CA ARG A 684 35.40 -21.30 -2.50
C ARG A 684 35.59 -19.91 -3.09
N ASP A 685 36.53 -19.15 -2.55
CA ASP A 685 36.97 -17.90 -3.18
C ASP A 685 38.03 -18.17 -4.27
N THR A 686 38.41 -17.11 -5.00
CA THR A 686 39.47 -17.13 -6.02
C THR A 686 40.81 -17.65 -5.52
N ASP A 687 41.01 -17.56 -4.21
CA ASP A 687 42.25 -17.83 -3.50
C ASP A 687 42.20 -19.23 -2.84
N GLY A 688 41.11 -19.99 -3.09
CA GLY A 688 40.88 -21.37 -2.66
C GLY A 688 40.25 -21.55 -1.28
N ASN A 689 40.08 -20.46 -0.52
CA ASN A 689 39.56 -20.45 0.85
C ASN A 689 38.05 -20.74 0.88
N GLN A 690 37.55 -21.33 1.96
CA GLN A 690 36.10 -21.44 2.16
C GLN A 690 35.53 -20.14 2.72
N GLN A 691 34.54 -19.59 2.03
CA GLN A 691 33.79 -18.39 2.39
C GLN A 691 32.29 -18.71 2.49
N PRO A 692 31.52 -18.03 3.36
CA PRO A 692 30.07 -18.20 3.41
C PRO A 692 29.40 -17.73 2.12
N ASN A 693 28.44 -18.52 1.61
CA ASN A 693 27.67 -18.18 0.43
C ASN A 693 26.62 -17.10 0.77
N ILE A 694 27.00 -15.83 0.68
CA ILE A 694 26.13 -14.70 1.03
C ILE A 694 24.84 -14.67 0.16
N GLY A 695 24.90 -15.19 -1.08
CA GLY A 695 23.74 -15.31 -1.97
C GLY A 695 22.65 -16.24 -1.43
N ILE A 696 22.96 -17.52 -1.18
CA ILE A 696 21.98 -18.47 -0.62
C ILE A 696 21.53 -18.04 0.78
N MET A 697 22.41 -17.39 1.55
CA MET A 697 22.05 -16.82 2.85
C MET A 697 21.02 -15.71 2.72
N HIS A 698 21.19 -14.73 1.82
CA HIS A 698 20.18 -13.69 1.60
C HIS A 698 18.82 -14.27 1.14
N LEU A 699 18.83 -15.32 0.31
CA LEU A 699 17.61 -16.01 -0.12
C LEU A 699 16.90 -16.70 1.07
N LYS A 700 17.64 -17.47 1.89
CA LYS A 700 17.13 -18.14 3.10
C LYS A 700 16.59 -17.14 4.13
N LEU A 701 17.31 -16.05 4.38
CA LEU A 701 16.89 -14.97 5.30
C LEU A 701 15.63 -14.26 4.81
N THR A 702 15.51 -14.01 3.50
CA THR A 702 14.31 -13.41 2.91
C THR A 702 13.12 -14.37 2.99
N GLY A 703 13.34 -15.67 2.74
CA GLY A 703 12.31 -16.71 2.89
C GLY A 703 11.73 -16.77 4.31
N HIS A 704 12.57 -16.77 5.35
CA HIS A 704 12.11 -16.69 6.72
C HIS A 704 11.43 -15.35 7.05
N TRP A 705 11.86 -14.23 6.46
CA TRP A 705 11.20 -12.94 6.66
C TRP A 705 9.80 -12.88 6.01
N THR A 706 9.61 -13.50 4.85
CA THR A 706 8.29 -13.71 4.21
C THR A 706 7.35 -14.47 5.15
N VAL A 707 7.81 -15.56 5.77
CA VAL A 707 7.01 -16.33 6.75
C VAL A 707 6.72 -15.49 8.00
N MET A 708 7.72 -14.79 8.55
CA MET A 708 7.54 -13.90 9.71
C MET A 708 6.49 -12.82 9.40
N LEU A 709 6.57 -12.11 8.27
CA LEU A 709 5.61 -11.05 7.91
C LEU A 709 4.17 -11.56 7.76
N LEU A 710 3.96 -12.77 7.21
CA LEU A 710 2.61 -13.36 7.13
C LEU A 710 2.05 -13.74 8.51
N SER A 711 2.91 -14.20 9.42
CA SER A 711 2.52 -14.76 10.72
C SER A 711 2.55 -13.76 11.89
N LEU A 712 3.27 -12.64 11.76
CA LEU A 712 3.47 -11.64 12.81
C LEU A 712 2.18 -11.10 13.45
N PRO A 713 1.07 -10.86 12.71
CA PRO A 713 -0.19 -10.41 13.32
C PRO A 713 -0.80 -11.43 14.30
N PHE A 714 -0.61 -12.73 14.06
CA PHE A 714 -1.09 -13.80 14.94
C PHE A 714 -0.24 -13.90 16.21
N LEU A 715 1.09 -13.78 16.11
CA LEU A 715 1.97 -13.68 17.28
C LEU A 715 1.62 -12.47 18.14
N HIS A 716 1.48 -11.30 17.51
CA HIS A 716 1.09 -10.07 18.20
C HIS A 716 -0.23 -10.24 18.99
N LYS A 717 -1.23 -10.88 18.39
CA LYS A 717 -2.52 -11.16 19.03
C LYS A 717 -2.38 -12.14 20.20
N ALA A 718 -1.66 -13.25 20.01
CA ALA A 718 -1.46 -14.26 21.05
C ALA A 718 -0.76 -13.68 22.30
N VAL A 719 0.31 -12.90 22.11
CA VAL A 719 1.03 -12.22 23.21
C VAL A 719 0.12 -11.17 23.89
N SER A 720 -0.60 -10.36 23.11
CA SER A 720 -1.51 -9.34 23.68
C SER A 720 -2.60 -9.98 24.54
N GLN A 721 -3.21 -11.07 24.06
CA GLN A 721 -4.24 -11.81 24.80
C GLN A 721 -3.68 -12.46 26.06
N HIS A 722 -2.47 -13.03 26.01
CA HIS A 722 -1.83 -13.64 27.19
C HIS A 722 -1.58 -12.61 28.32
N VAL A 723 -1.14 -11.40 27.98
CA VAL A 723 -0.94 -10.33 28.96
C VAL A 723 -2.27 -9.83 29.54
N GLU A 724 -3.28 -9.61 28.69
CA GLU A 724 -4.63 -9.21 29.14
C GLU A 724 -5.32 -10.28 30.02
N GLU A 725 -5.13 -11.58 29.72
CA GLU A 725 -5.59 -12.68 30.57
C GLU A 725 -4.83 -12.75 31.90
N THR A 726 -3.52 -12.45 31.89
CA THR A 726 -2.69 -12.44 33.10
C THR A 726 -3.10 -11.31 34.05
N GLU A 727 -3.34 -10.10 33.54
CA GLU A 727 -3.92 -8.97 34.29
C GLU A 727 -5.28 -9.33 34.92
N GLN A 728 -6.14 -10.03 34.17
CA GLN A 728 -7.51 -10.37 34.59
C GLN A 728 -7.62 -11.64 35.45
N SER A 729 -6.51 -12.31 35.77
CA SER A 729 -6.47 -13.65 36.39
C SER A 729 -6.86 -13.72 37.89
N SER A 730 -7.76 -12.84 38.35
CA SER A 730 -8.47 -13.00 39.63
C SER A 730 -9.76 -13.83 39.52
N ASN A 731 -10.42 -13.87 38.35
CA ASN A 731 -11.65 -14.66 38.15
C ASN A 731 -12.06 -14.85 36.66
N ARG A 732 -11.65 -15.97 36.02
CA ARG A 732 -12.49 -16.82 35.12
C ARG A 732 -11.72 -17.95 34.41
N THR A 733 -12.48 -18.86 33.81
CA THR A 733 -12.00 -20.01 33.03
C THR A 733 -11.48 -19.60 31.64
N THR A 734 -10.34 -20.16 31.24
CA THR A 734 -9.65 -19.88 29.97
C THR A 734 -10.43 -20.34 28.74
N LYS A 735 -10.54 -19.49 27.72
CA LYS A 735 -10.92 -19.90 26.36
C LYS A 735 -9.67 -20.29 25.58
N ARG A 736 -9.44 -21.59 25.41
CA ARG A 736 -8.30 -22.13 24.65
C ARG A 736 -8.33 -21.60 23.21
N ALA A 737 -7.22 -21.03 22.74
CA ALA A 737 -7.09 -20.54 21.37
C ALA A 737 -7.24 -21.66 20.33
N SER A 738 -7.64 -21.32 19.10
CA SER A 738 -7.71 -22.28 17.99
C SER A 738 -6.33 -22.84 17.66
N SER A 739 -6.27 -24.14 17.34
CA SER A 739 -5.04 -24.84 16.94
C SER A 739 -4.42 -24.23 15.68
N SER A 740 -5.24 -23.78 14.74
CA SER A 740 -4.80 -23.11 13.49
C SER A 740 -3.94 -21.87 13.77
N ASN A 741 -4.39 -21.00 14.69
CA ASN A 741 -3.64 -19.83 15.11
C ASN A 741 -2.31 -20.22 15.80
N GLN A 742 -2.28 -21.30 16.58
CA GLN A 742 -1.04 -21.75 17.23
C GLN A 742 0.02 -22.20 16.23
N VAL A 743 -0.36 -22.87 15.13
CA VAL A 743 0.58 -23.23 14.05
C VAL A 743 1.24 -21.98 13.47
N LEU A 744 0.46 -20.95 13.16
CA LEU A 744 0.97 -19.69 12.60
C LEU A 744 1.95 -18.98 13.56
N VAL A 745 1.63 -18.96 14.86
CA VAL A 745 2.54 -18.43 15.90
C VAL A 745 3.84 -19.23 15.93
N HIS A 746 3.77 -20.57 15.95
CA HIS A 746 4.95 -21.43 15.97
C HIS A 746 5.81 -21.27 14.70
N SER A 747 5.20 -21.10 13.51
CA SER A 747 5.94 -20.78 12.27
C SER A 747 6.66 -19.42 12.32
N CYS A 748 6.09 -18.44 13.02
CA CYS A 748 6.74 -17.14 13.27
C CYS A 748 7.99 -17.31 14.14
N LEU A 749 7.85 -18.03 15.26
CA LEU A 749 8.93 -18.26 16.23
C LEU A 749 10.04 -19.14 15.68
N GLU A 750 9.70 -20.24 14.99
CA GLU A 750 10.70 -21.06 14.30
C GLU A 750 11.45 -20.23 13.26
N SER A 751 10.76 -19.46 12.40
CA SER A 751 11.42 -18.64 11.40
C SER A 751 12.38 -17.61 12.01
N ALA A 752 12.07 -17.06 13.19
CA ALA A 752 12.97 -16.18 13.92
C ALA A 752 14.19 -16.92 14.50
N VAL A 753 14.01 -18.10 15.11
CA VAL A 753 15.12 -18.94 15.61
C VAL A 753 16.03 -19.36 14.46
N ARG A 754 15.48 -19.90 13.36
CA ARG A 754 16.23 -20.33 12.17
C ARG A 754 17.00 -19.17 11.53
N THR A 755 16.39 -17.98 11.45
CA THR A 755 17.07 -16.75 10.98
C THR A 755 18.31 -16.46 11.84
N VAL A 756 18.21 -16.58 13.16
CA VAL A 756 19.34 -16.35 14.06
C VAL A 756 20.42 -17.44 13.95
N ASP A 757 20.06 -18.72 13.87
CA ASP A 757 21.01 -19.83 13.70
C ASP A 757 21.80 -19.71 12.38
N LEU A 758 21.12 -19.31 11.30
CA LEU A 758 21.70 -18.98 10.01
C LEU A 758 22.70 -17.82 10.13
N LEU A 759 22.32 -16.72 10.77
CA LEU A 759 23.22 -15.57 10.96
C LEU A 759 24.41 -15.90 11.88
N GLN A 760 24.21 -16.68 12.95
CA GLN A 760 25.32 -17.17 13.75
C GLN A 760 26.33 -17.98 12.94
N THR A 761 25.91 -18.64 11.85
CA THR A 761 26.79 -19.43 10.99
C THR A 761 27.61 -18.52 10.07
N LEU A 762 26.97 -17.54 9.42
CA LEU A 762 27.63 -16.49 8.63
C LEU A 762 28.77 -15.80 9.40
N PHE A 763 28.59 -15.53 10.70
CA PHE A 763 29.57 -14.86 11.56
C PHE A 763 30.62 -15.79 12.23
N LYS A 764 30.63 -17.09 11.93
CA LYS A 764 31.69 -18.04 12.38
C LYS A 764 32.81 -18.21 11.36
N THR A 765 32.54 -17.97 10.07
CA THR A 765 33.43 -18.34 8.96
C THR A 765 33.99 -17.12 8.22
N GLY A 766 35.28 -16.84 8.43
CA GLY A 766 36.05 -15.88 7.64
C GLY A 766 35.73 -14.39 7.86
N THR A 767 36.23 -13.56 6.95
CA THR A 767 35.88 -12.14 6.82
C THR A 767 34.64 -12.00 5.95
N ILE A 768 33.65 -11.23 6.42
CA ILE A 768 32.41 -10.93 5.69
C ILE A 768 32.28 -9.40 5.49
N PRO A 769 31.45 -8.92 4.55
CA PRO A 769 31.26 -7.49 4.34
C PRO A 769 30.77 -6.77 5.60
N LYS A 770 31.38 -5.61 5.93
CA LYS A 770 31.13 -4.87 7.19
C LYS A 770 29.75 -4.21 7.27
N ARG A 771 29.04 -4.12 6.14
CA ARG A 771 27.68 -3.57 6.01
C ARG A 771 26.82 -4.48 5.13
N LEU A 772 25.81 -5.10 5.73
CA LEU A 772 24.83 -5.96 5.04
C LEU A 772 23.41 -5.58 5.52
N PRO A 773 22.73 -4.64 4.85
CA PRO A 773 21.44 -4.09 5.31
C PRO A 773 20.35 -5.15 5.53
N ILE A 774 20.30 -6.20 4.69
CA ILE A 774 19.36 -7.30 4.84
C ILE A 774 19.64 -8.10 6.12
N VAL A 775 20.91 -8.42 6.40
CA VAL A 775 21.32 -9.15 7.62
C VAL A 775 20.98 -8.34 8.87
N GLY A 776 21.31 -7.04 8.89
CA GLY A 776 20.99 -6.16 10.02
C GLY A 776 19.48 -6.01 10.26
N ASN A 777 18.67 -5.96 9.20
CA ASN A 777 17.22 -5.97 9.32
C ASN A 777 16.68 -7.33 9.81
N SER A 778 17.13 -8.46 9.25
CA SER A 778 16.71 -9.80 9.66
C SER A 778 17.03 -10.08 11.13
N ALA A 779 18.24 -9.76 11.59
CA ALA A 779 18.64 -9.90 12.99
C ALA A 779 17.72 -9.08 13.92
N PHE A 780 17.38 -7.84 13.53
CA PHE A 780 16.51 -6.98 14.32
C PHE A 780 15.05 -7.47 14.34
N VAL A 781 14.49 -7.87 13.20
CA VAL A 781 13.13 -8.46 13.10
C VAL A 781 13.03 -9.69 14.00
N SER A 782 13.97 -10.64 13.88
CA SER A 782 13.95 -11.85 14.69
C SER A 782 14.17 -11.56 16.18
N GLY A 783 15.04 -10.62 16.55
CA GLY A 783 15.21 -10.18 17.93
C GLY A 783 13.91 -9.62 18.53
N LEU A 784 13.19 -8.77 17.79
CA LEU A 784 11.88 -8.27 18.24
C LEU A 784 10.84 -9.39 18.37
N VAL A 785 10.80 -10.35 17.43
CA VAL A 785 9.88 -11.50 17.48
C VAL A 785 10.16 -12.38 18.70
N LEU A 786 11.43 -12.70 18.96
CA LEU A 786 11.84 -13.56 20.08
C LEU A 786 11.58 -12.88 21.44
N GLY A 787 11.92 -11.59 21.58
CA GLY A 787 11.65 -10.84 22.81
C GLY A 787 10.16 -10.64 23.08
N ALA A 788 9.35 -10.37 22.04
CA ALA A 788 7.89 -10.31 22.17
C ALA A 788 7.28 -11.63 22.65
N ALA A 789 7.83 -12.77 22.20
CA ALA A 789 7.34 -14.10 22.55
C ALA A 789 7.61 -14.50 24.01
N ILE A 790 8.61 -13.90 24.67
CA ILE A 790 8.86 -14.09 26.11
C ILE A 790 7.68 -13.57 26.94
N PHE A 791 7.05 -12.45 26.53
CA PHE A 791 5.82 -11.92 27.13
C PHE A 791 4.56 -12.74 26.81
N GLY A 792 4.68 -13.85 26.09
CA GLY A 792 3.61 -14.82 25.82
C GLY A 792 3.87 -16.22 26.39
N ASP A 793 4.83 -16.37 27.31
CA ASP A 793 5.24 -17.65 27.93
C ASP A 793 5.70 -18.76 26.93
N PHE A 794 6.11 -18.38 25.71
CA PHE A 794 6.58 -19.32 24.68
C PHE A 794 8.01 -19.87 24.89
N ASP A 795 8.72 -19.37 25.90
CA ASP A 795 10.07 -19.83 26.31
C ASP A 795 10.10 -21.31 26.74
N ASN A 796 8.96 -21.85 27.16
CA ASN A 796 8.79 -23.27 27.47
C ASN A 796 8.82 -24.18 26.22
N SER A 797 8.78 -23.62 25.01
CA SER A 797 8.74 -24.36 23.73
C SER A 797 9.84 -23.95 22.73
N PHE A 798 10.44 -22.76 22.90
CA PHE A 798 11.46 -22.23 22.00
C PHE A 798 12.65 -21.65 22.79
N PRO A 799 13.89 -21.71 22.28
CA PRO A 799 15.10 -21.22 22.97
C PRO A 799 15.24 -19.69 22.93
N LEU A 800 14.17 -18.97 23.29
CA LEU A 800 13.97 -17.53 23.00
C LEU A 800 15.12 -16.64 23.50
N GLU A 801 15.52 -16.79 24.77
CA GLU A 801 16.59 -15.98 25.39
C GLU A 801 17.93 -16.17 24.68
N LYS A 802 18.33 -17.44 24.44
CA LYS A 802 19.56 -17.80 23.74
C LYS A 802 19.58 -17.22 22.32
N SER A 803 18.46 -17.31 21.60
CA SER A 803 18.34 -16.76 20.25
C SER A 803 18.27 -15.22 20.25
N LEU A 804 17.69 -14.58 21.27
CA LEU A 804 17.69 -13.12 21.41
C LEU A 804 19.11 -12.58 21.68
N HIS A 805 19.84 -13.21 22.59
CA HIS A 805 21.25 -12.90 22.84
C HIS A 805 22.11 -13.10 21.58
N ALA A 806 21.86 -14.17 20.81
CA ALA A 806 22.53 -14.42 19.55
C ALA A 806 22.20 -13.36 18.46
N ALA A 807 20.96 -12.88 18.38
CA ALA A 807 20.58 -11.78 17.49
C ALA A 807 21.30 -10.46 17.86
N ARG A 808 21.45 -10.18 19.15
CA ARG A 808 22.23 -9.05 19.67
C ARG A 808 23.71 -9.16 19.27
N GLY A 809 24.35 -10.31 19.48
CA GLY A 809 25.76 -10.54 19.10
C GLY A 809 26.04 -10.48 17.59
N VAL A 810 25.01 -10.65 16.74
CA VAL A 810 25.09 -10.36 15.29
C VAL A 810 25.08 -8.84 15.04
N LEU A 811 24.13 -8.12 15.63
CA LEU A 811 24.03 -6.66 15.49
C LEU A 811 25.23 -5.93 16.09
N GLU A 812 25.83 -6.42 17.17
CA GLU A 812 27.03 -5.86 17.81
C GLU A 812 28.23 -5.76 16.85
N ARG A 813 28.37 -6.74 15.95
CA ARG A 813 29.44 -6.74 14.95
C ARG A 813 29.21 -5.70 13.85
N LEU A 814 27.96 -5.50 13.44
CA LEU A 814 27.57 -4.51 12.42
C LEU A 814 27.49 -3.08 12.99
N ALA A 815 27.10 -2.92 14.26
CA ALA A 815 26.96 -1.65 14.97
C ALA A 815 28.26 -0.82 15.07
N ARG A 816 29.41 -1.43 14.76
CA ARG A 816 30.71 -0.77 14.64
C ARG A 816 30.80 0.15 13.42
N TYR A 817 30.09 -0.19 12.34
CA TYR A 817 30.18 0.48 11.03
C TYR A 817 28.82 0.97 10.49
N ASP A 818 27.70 0.51 11.04
CA ASP A 818 26.36 0.88 10.60
C ASP A 818 25.52 1.51 11.74
N ALA A 819 25.06 2.75 11.52
CA ALA A 819 24.32 3.53 12.51
C ALA A 819 22.94 2.94 12.81
N VAL A 820 22.26 2.37 11.81
CA VAL A 820 20.98 1.69 11.98
C VAL A 820 21.14 0.41 12.79
N SER A 821 22.15 -0.42 12.51
CA SER A 821 22.47 -1.61 13.31
C SER A 821 22.83 -1.25 14.75
N LYS A 822 23.55 -0.13 14.98
CA LYS A 822 23.83 0.40 16.33
C LYS A 822 22.56 0.79 17.09
N ARG A 823 21.59 1.41 16.41
CA ARG A 823 20.27 1.72 16.99
C ARG A 823 19.43 0.46 17.23
N HIS A 824 19.46 -0.51 16.32
CA HIS A 824 18.77 -1.79 16.47
C HIS A 824 19.32 -2.60 17.67
N LEU A 825 20.64 -2.62 17.85
CA LEU A 825 21.31 -3.25 19.00
C LEU A 825 20.80 -2.67 20.33
N MET A 826 20.88 -1.34 20.49
CA MET A 826 20.36 -0.64 21.68
C MET A 826 18.90 -0.99 21.99
N ILE A 827 18.05 -1.10 20.97
CA ILE A 827 16.64 -1.48 21.14
C ILE A 827 16.52 -2.95 21.61
N LEU A 828 17.34 -3.86 21.11
CA LEU A 828 17.35 -5.25 21.58
C LEU A 828 17.99 -5.41 22.98
N ASP A 829 18.97 -4.58 23.36
CA ASP A 829 19.53 -4.55 24.71
C ASP A 829 18.47 -4.11 25.72
N HIS A 830 17.73 -3.04 25.39
CA HIS A 830 16.60 -2.57 26.19
C HIS A 830 15.45 -3.60 26.25
N LEU A 831 15.20 -4.33 25.17
CA LEU A 831 14.19 -5.40 25.12
C LEU A 831 14.62 -6.62 25.95
N GLN A 832 15.90 -7.03 25.89
CA GLN A 832 16.43 -8.08 26.77
C GLN A 832 16.20 -7.72 28.24
N GLY A 833 16.62 -6.53 28.69
CA GLY A 833 16.42 -6.13 30.09
C GLY A 833 14.95 -6.11 30.52
N ALA A 834 14.03 -5.78 29.60
CA ALA A 834 12.59 -5.87 29.86
C ALA A 834 12.10 -7.34 29.94
N CYS A 835 12.60 -8.23 29.08
CA CYS A 835 12.33 -9.66 29.14
C CYS A 835 12.85 -10.27 30.45
N ASP A 836 14.05 -9.91 30.89
CA ASP A 836 14.69 -10.41 32.11
C ASP A 836 13.86 -10.04 33.35
N ILE A 837 13.45 -8.77 33.46
CA ILE A 837 12.56 -8.26 34.53
C ILE A 837 11.19 -8.99 34.53
N TYR A 838 10.64 -9.28 33.35
CA TYR A 838 9.38 -10.03 33.23
C TYR A 838 9.56 -11.49 33.69
N MET A 839 10.63 -12.16 33.26
CA MET A 839 10.93 -13.54 33.63
C MET A 839 11.17 -13.67 35.15
N ASP A 840 11.88 -12.75 35.77
CA ASP A 840 12.10 -12.71 37.23
C ASP A 840 10.80 -12.48 38.02
N ASN A 841 9.96 -11.53 37.60
CA ASN A 841 8.66 -11.31 38.22
C ASN A 841 7.75 -12.55 38.11
N ARG A 842 7.72 -13.17 36.93
CA ARG A 842 6.98 -14.40 36.66
C ARG A 842 7.52 -15.58 37.47
N ALA A 843 8.84 -15.71 37.62
CA ALA A 843 9.48 -16.74 38.43
C ALA A 843 9.16 -16.56 39.93
N ARG A 844 9.26 -15.32 40.43
CA ARG A 844 8.87 -14.95 41.81
C ARG A 844 7.40 -15.29 42.08
N LEU A 845 6.48 -14.91 41.21
CA LEU A 845 5.04 -15.25 41.37
C LEU A 845 4.78 -16.76 41.35
N ARG A 846 5.53 -17.54 40.55
CA ARG A 846 5.48 -19.02 40.58
C ARG A 846 6.05 -19.56 41.91
N MET A 847 7.15 -19.01 42.40
CA MET A 847 7.77 -19.36 43.69
C MET A 847 6.88 -19.01 44.89
N GLU A 848 6.19 -17.87 44.89
CA GLU A 848 5.25 -17.48 45.96
C GLU A 848 4.06 -18.44 46.03
N ARG A 849 3.44 -18.77 44.89
CA ARG A 849 2.35 -19.76 44.79
C ARG A 849 2.78 -21.15 45.29
N GLN A 850 3.97 -21.62 44.89
CA GLN A 850 4.53 -22.87 45.41
C GLN A 850 4.93 -22.76 46.88
N GLY A 851 5.42 -21.60 47.32
CA GLY A 851 5.79 -21.29 48.70
C GLY A 851 4.62 -21.45 49.66
N HIS A 852 3.40 -21.07 49.28
CA HIS A 852 2.20 -21.36 50.09
C HIS A 852 1.96 -22.87 50.27
N LEU A 853 2.17 -23.69 49.24
CA LEU A 853 2.05 -25.15 49.33
C LEU A 853 3.17 -25.77 50.18
N VAL A 854 4.42 -25.31 50.01
CA VAL A 854 5.58 -25.75 50.80
C VAL A 854 5.44 -25.35 52.27
N ASN A 855 5.04 -24.11 52.56
CA ASN A 855 4.74 -23.65 53.93
C ASN A 855 3.57 -24.45 54.56
N GLY A 856 2.60 -24.90 53.75
CA GLY A 856 1.51 -25.77 54.20
C GLY A 856 1.92 -27.22 54.51
N LEU A 857 2.96 -27.73 53.84
CA LEU A 857 3.47 -29.10 54.03
C LEU A 857 4.54 -29.20 55.12
N PHE A 858 5.42 -28.19 55.25
CA PHE A 858 6.60 -28.23 56.13
C PHE A 858 6.59 -27.17 57.24
N GLY A 859 5.57 -26.30 57.27
CA GLY A 859 5.58 -25.08 58.09
C GLY A 859 6.48 -24.00 57.48
N SER A 860 6.33 -22.76 57.94
CA SER A 860 7.18 -21.66 57.47
C SER A 860 8.41 -21.48 58.35
N ILE A 861 9.59 -21.68 57.77
CA ILE A 861 10.89 -21.49 58.46
C ILE A 861 11.00 -20.05 59.01
N HIS A 862 10.41 -19.05 58.34
CA HIS A 862 10.38 -17.65 58.79
C HIS A 862 9.43 -17.36 59.98
N THR A 863 8.70 -18.38 60.47
CA THR A 863 7.88 -18.32 61.69
C THR A 863 8.52 -19.02 62.89
N ILE A 864 9.65 -19.71 62.71
CA ILE A 864 10.42 -20.28 63.83
C ILE A 864 10.85 -19.14 64.76
N GLY A 865 10.50 -19.25 66.04
CA GLY A 865 10.76 -18.22 67.06
C GLY A 865 9.68 -17.14 67.19
N LYS A 866 8.59 -17.16 66.39
CA LYS A 866 7.44 -16.25 66.54
C LYS A 866 6.26 -17.00 67.17
N SER A 867 5.64 -16.42 68.20
CA SER A 867 4.52 -17.04 68.92
C SER A 867 3.28 -17.14 68.03
N PRO A 868 2.60 -18.30 67.97
CA PRO A 868 1.39 -18.44 67.16
C PRO A 868 0.20 -17.69 67.79
N LEU A 869 -0.37 -16.74 67.06
CA LEU A 869 -1.64 -16.13 67.42
C LEU A 869 -2.79 -17.12 67.22
N ARG A 870 -3.84 -16.96 68.02
CA ARG A 870 -4.85 -18.00 68.30
C ARG A 870 -5.94 -18.04 67.22
N ASN A 871 -6.22 -19.21 66.67
CA ASN A 871 -7.29 -19.42 65.69
C ASN A 871 -8.67 -18.94 66.17
N SER A 872 -9.41 -18.27 65.29
CA SER A 872 -10.85 -18.03 65.42
C SER A 872 -11.58 -18.41 64.12
N GLN A 873 -12.09 -19.64 64.09
CA GLN A 873 -13.19 -20.20 63.27
C GLN A 873 -13.24 -19.94 61.74
N LEU A 874 -13.48 -21.03 61.00
CA LEU A 874 -13.88 -20.97 59.59
C LEU A 874 -15.25 -20.30 59.44
N GLY A 875 -15.36 -19.39 58.49
CA GLY A 875 -16.62 -18.83 57.99
C GLY A 875 -16.43 -18.32 56.56
N GLU A 876 -17.37 -18.60 55.67
CA GLU A 876 -17.30 -18.17 54.26
C GLU A 876 -17.50 -16.66 54.16
N VAL A 877 -16.60 -15.95 53.46
CA VAL A 877 -16.77 -14.52 53.16
C VAL A 877 -16.48 -14.27 51.68
N ASN A 878 -17.50 -13.76 50.98
CA ASN A 878 -17.40 -13.38 49.58
C ASN A 878 -16.48 -12.17 49.39
N PHE A 879 -15.39 -12.32 48.65
CA PHE A 879 -14.56 -11.18 48.25
C PHE A 879 -15.23 -10.36 47.14
N ARG A 880 -15.89 -9.27 47.54
CA ARG A 880 -16.00 -8.07 46.68
C ARG A 880 -14.75 -7.24 46.89
N ILE A 881 -14.06 -6.90 45.80
CA ILE A 881 -12.96 -5.93 45.83
C ILE A 881 -13.53 -4.56 45.42
N SER A 882 -13.32 -3.56 46.28
CA SER A 882 -13.32 -2.15 45.90
C SER A 882 -11.98 -1.55 46.32
N SER A 883 -11.41 -0.71 45.48
CA SER A 883 -10.14 -0.03 45.72
C SER A 883 -10.23 0.96 46.88
N THR A 884 -9.29 0.88 47.84
CA THR A 884 -8.33 1.96 48.17
C THR A 884 -7.51 1.57 49.41
N GLU A 885 -6.22 1.31 49.21
CA GLU A 885 -5.09 1.69 50.09
C GLU A 885 -3.83 0.94 49.63
N GLY A 886 -2.83 1.69 49.16
CA GLY A 886 -1.52 1.14 48.82
C GLY A 886 -0.51 1.55 49.87
N LEU A 887 0.09 0.59 50.59
CA LEU A 887 1.22 0.86 51.46
C LEU A 887 2.51 0.28 50.86
N GLN A 888 3.49 1.14 50.67
CA GLN A 888 4.79 0.81 50.09
C GLN A 888 5.70 0.14 51.12
N THR A 889 6.54 -0.79 50.68
CA THR A 889 7.71 -1.25 51.44
C THR A 889 8.98 -1.12 50.59
N GLN A 890 9.43 0.12 50.37
CA GLN A 890 10.83 0.37 50.01
C GLN A 890 11.70 0.34 51.29
N PRO A 891 12.95 -0.16 51.21
CA PRO A 891 13.91 -0.03 52.30
C PRO A 891 14.28 1.44 52.56
N GLN A 892 14.48 1.79 53.83
CA GLN A 892 14.80 3.16 54.25
C GLN A 892 16.26 3.54 53.94
N THR A 893 16.47 4.76 53.42
CA THR A 893 17.64 5.58 53.74
C THR A 893 17.16 6.99 54.14
N PRO A 894 17.86 7.69 55.06
CA PRO A 894 17.23 8.75 55.86
C PRO A 894 17.32 10.16 55.25
N ARG A 895 16.30 10.98 55.51
CA ARG A 895 16.44 12.45 55.55
C ARG A 895 16.60 12.90 57.01
N PRO A 896 17.71 13.56 57.40
CA PRO A 896 17.81 14.23 58.68
C PRO A 896 17.19 15.63 58.63
N GLY A 897 16.82 16.19 59.79
CA GLY A 897 16.42 17.60 59.88
C GLY A 897 15.95 18.05 61.26
N GLN A 898 16.86 18.60 62.07
CA GLN A 898 16.61 19.65 63.07
C GLN A 898 17.93 20.11 63.73
N ALA A 899 18.14 21.44 63.82
CA ALA A 899 19.24 22.17 64.48
C ALA A 899 20.70 21.83 64.01
N MET A 900 21.64 22.77 63.90
CA MET A 900 21.77 24.09 64.54
C MET A 900 22.56 25.10 63.65
N ASN A 901 22.71 26.34 64.11
CA ASN A 901 23.18 27.52 63.37
C ASN A 901 24.61 27.46 62.78
N GLN A 902 24.81 28.13 61.64
CA GLN A 902 25.92 29.04 61.20
C GLN A 902 25.98 29.06 59.65
N GLU A 903 26.37 30.12 58.92
CA GLU A 903 26.46 31.58 59.09
C GLU A 903 26.83 32.15 57.70
N MET A 904 26.35 33.34 57.29
CA MET A 904 26.78 34.10 56.07
C MET A 904 26.53 33.41 54.69
N THR A 905 26.31 34.09 53.55
CA THR A 905 26.05 35.51 53.18
C THR A 905 25.36 35.54 51.81
N ASP A 906 24.52 36.55 51.58
CA ASP A 906 24.26 37.34 50.33
C ASP A 906 24.24 36.62 48.95
N GLU A 907 23.32 36.88 48.00
CA GLU A 907 22.04 37.60 47.92
C GLU A 907 21.31 37.09 46.63
N GLN A 908 20.17 37.54 46.10
CA GLN A 908 19.32 38.73 46.27
C GLN A 908 17.82 38.37 46.05
N GLN A 909 16.97 39.40 46.03
CA GLN A 909 15.55 39.46 45.63
C GLN A 909 15.24 38.82 44.24
N GLY A 910 14.03 38.30 43.94
CA GLY A 910 12.83 38.08 44.77
C GLY A 910 11.74 39.17 44.66
N PHE A 911 10.63 38.87 43.98
CA PHE A 911 9.35 39.59 44.13
C PHE A 911 8.15 38.65 43.92
N THR A 912 6.99 39.01 44.49
CA THR A 912 5.84 38.13 44.76
C THR A 912 4.64 38.34 43.84
N MET A 913 3.78 37.32 43.75
CA MET A 913 2.41 37.41 43.24
C MET A 913 1.41 37.17 44.39
N GLU A 914 0.39 38.02 44.51
CA GLU A 914 -0.79 37.75 45.34
C GLU A 914 -1.85 36.97 44.53
N GLY A 915 -2.80 36.35 45.22
CA GLY A 915 -3.88 35.56 44.61
C GLY A 915 -5.28 36.17 44.81
N GLY A 916 -6.28 35.61 44.13
CA GLY A 916 -7.68 35.96 44.33
C GLY A 916 -8.62 34.83 43.88
N GLN A 917 -9.56 34.45 44.76
CA GLN A 917 -10.65 33.52 44.49
C GLN A 917 -11.91 34.27 44.07
N VAL A 918 -12.78 33.63 43.27
CA VAL A 918 -14.24 33.79 43.36
C VAL A 918 -14.89 32.44 43.01
N ASP A 919 -15.86 31.98 43.81
CA ASP A 919 -16.62 30.74 43.62
C ASP A 919 -17.90 30.95 42.76
N PHE A 920 -18.56 29.88 42.32
CA PHE A 920 -19.94 29.53 42.75
C PHE A 920 -20.49 28.22 42.14
N ASP A 921 -21.39 27.56 42.87
CA ASP A 921 -21.96 26.23 42.61
C ASP A 921 -23.19 26.19 41.68
N VAL A 922 -23.51 24.98 41.19
CA VAL A 922 -24.91 24.48 41.03
C VAL A 922 -24.96 22.97 41.30
N GLU A 923 -25.80 22.53 42.27
CA GLU A 923 -26.29 21.14 42.37
C GLU A 923 -27.67 20.99 41.67
N GLY A 924 -28.06 19.78 41.23
CA GLY A 924 -29.49 19.52 40.95
C GLY A 924 -29.91 18.30 40.13
N ALA A 925 -30.26 17.20 40.83
CA ALA A 925 -31.20 16.13 40.41
C ALA A 925 -30.83 15.15 39.27
N THR A 926 -31.57 14.02 39.23
CA THR A 926 -31.14 12.73 38.63
C THR A 926 -32.25 11.95 37.91
N ASP A 927 -31.83 11.08 36.99
CA ASP A 927 -32.44 9.82 36.51
C ASP A 927 -33.87 9.75 35.90
N ALA A 928 -33.91 9.41 34.61
CA ALA A 928 -34.74 8.34 34.07
C ALA A 928 -34.06 7.70 32.83
N PHE A 929 -34.27 6.40 32.58
CA PHE A 929 -33.45 5.59 31.66
C PHE A 929 -33.99 5.45 30.21
N LEU A 930 -33.12 4.91 29.33
CA LEU A 930 -33.27 4.54 27.90
C LEU A 930 -32.85 5.65 26.89
N GLY A 931 -31.94 5.40 25.94
CA GLY A 931 -31.07 4.23 25.72
C GLY A 931 -30.36 4.29 24.34
N ILE A 932 -29.12 3.79 24.27
CA ILE A 932 -28.18 3.86 23.11
C ILE A 932 -27.60 5.28 22.89
N SER A 933 -26.34 5.46 23.32
CA SER A 933 -25.52 6.66 23.05
C SER A 933 -24.47 6.36 21.95
N PRO A 934 -24.14 7.32 21.06
CA PRO A 934 -23.11 7.13 20.04
C PRO A 934 -21.70 7.43 20.57
N ASN A 935 -20.77 6.47 20.47
CA ASN A 935 -19.35 6.73 20.74
C ASN A 935 -18.72 7.55 19.60
N MET A 936 -18.83 8.87 19.75
CA MET A 936 -18.01 9.86 19.06
C MET A 936 -16.52 9.67 19.41
N LEU A 937 -15.61 10.12 18.53
CA LEU A 937 -14.17 10.02 18.74
C LEU A 937 -13.72 10.88 19.93
N TRP A 938 -13.49 10.25 21.08
CA TRP A 938 -12.71 10.86 22.17
C TRP A 938 -11.21 10.70 21.91
N PHE A 939 -10.46 11.79 22.08
CA PHE A 939 -9.02 11.75 22.24
C PHE A 939 -8.69 11.53 23.72
N ASP A 940 -8.52 10.26 24.09
CA ASP A 940 -7.70 9.86 25.24
C ASP A 940 -6.63 8.88 24.72
N SER A 941 -5.39 8.91 25.18
CA SER A 941 -4.88 9.56 26.39
C SER A 941 -4.16 10.90 26.17
N PHE A 942 -4.40 11.86 27.05
CA PHE A 942 -3.39 12.87 27.40
C PHE A 942 -2.16 12.21 28.05
N ASP A 943 -0.98 12.62 27.61
CA ASP A 943 0.24 12.66 28.44
C ASP A 943 0.45 14.15 28.75
N THR A 944 0.35 14.54 30.01
CA THR A 944 0.13 15.95 30.43
C THR A 944 1.39 16.81 30.44
N THR A 945 2.40 16.49 29.62
CA THR A 945 3.75 17.05 29.72
C THR A 945 4.22 17.93 28.56
N MET A 946 3.60 17.91 27.37
CA MET A 946 3.94 18.86 26.28
C MET A 946 2.75 19.25 25.38
N SER A 947 2.68 20.53 25.01
CA SER A 947 1.82 21.03 23.92
C SER A 947 2.48 20.84 22.55
N LEU A 948 1.70 20.48 21.53
CA LEU A 948 2.21 20.05 20.21
C LEU A 948 2.30 21.13 19.12
N PHE A 949 1.96 22.38 19.44
CA PHE A 949 2.18 23.55 18.56
C PHE A 949 2.61 24.76 19.41
N PRO A 950 3.72 25.43 19.09
CA PRO A 950 3.94 26.78 19.58
C PRO A 950 2.95 27.72 18.88
N ILE A 951 2.18 28.48 19.64
CA ILE A 951 1.38 29.58 19.09
C ILE A 951 2.37 30.66 18.64
N VAL A 952 2.50 30.85 17.32
CA VAL A 952 3.16 32.03 16.77
C VAL A 952 2.19 33.19 16.96
N ASP A 953 2.51 34.06 17.91
CA ASP A 953 1.66 35.19 18.27
C ASP A 953 1.72 36.26 17.18
N THR A 954 0.73 36.29 16.29
CA THR A 954 0.69 37.20 15.14
C THR A 954 0.13 38.58 15.52
N GLN A 955 0.67 39.17 16.59
CA GLN A 955 0.50 40.57 16.96
C GLN A 955 1.82 41.15 17.48
N ILE A 956 2.61 41.74 16.58
CA ILE A 956 3.57 42.85 16.73
C ILE A 956 4.37 42.92 15.41
N MET A 957 4.09 43.95 14.61
CA MET A 957 4.84 44.48 13.44
C MET A 957 3.84 45.26 12.58
N GLY A 958 3.55 46.52 12.93
CA GLY A 958 2.43 47.22 12.30
C GLY A 958 2.18 48.69 12.61
N GLU A 959 3.01 49.37 13.41
CA GLU A 959 2.95 50.84 13.52
C GLU A 959 4.28 51.37 14.08
N ASP A 960 5.04 52.07 13.23
CA ASP A 960 5.86 53.24 13.55
C ASP A 960 6.60 53.71 12.28
N MET A 961 6.11 54.80 11.69
CA MET A 961 6.79 55.48 10.58
C MET A 961 6.51 56.99 10.63
N ILE A 962 7.11 57.67 11.63
CA ILE A 962 7.40 59.12 11.69
C ILE A 962 8.53 59.37 12.69
#